data_AF-X6LK46-F1
#
_entry.id   AF-X6LK46-F1
#
_cell.length_a   1.000
_cell.length_b   1.000
_cell.length_c   1.000
_cell.angle_alpha   90.00
_cell.angle_beta   90.00
_cell.angle_gamma   90.00
#
_symmetry.space_group_name_H-M   'P 1'
#
loop_
_entity.id
_entity.type
_entity.pdbx_description
1 polymer ?
#
loop_
_entity_poly.entity_id
_entity_poly.type
_entity_poly.pdbx_seq_one_letter_code
_entity_poly.pdbx_strand_id
1 'polypeptide(L)'
;MDWKLEMSILFPNVRSEAKNKMQENQKKEIENAGGLQKTKHCWQILKLATEIIQNAHKNKKNFKSDEKWQTFLKQFEVIGQLERDKEQTSIKEASNCYCICMECFGDITKSKSVLELIAENENKIGEFATKEIFTNKEQFGYAIQKMDDSLNENFRHLVGKLRTVNRVLQTKIWNRTYVLMSELAKAVIELYKEKKLKGCLNMDFDEFFRFIKEGDQLPVIKDYEQLLQANKMGKWVLDGYETLFGIQSLTTAANLFETRKLKIDKCEGLTLQFLKTKRDCEELENTFDRLKLGLTSKQKKDIETIILQFETCKDIYALRMDYWEKGGRDEIGKLILPAKNTAEDFENCKKEWTNKLNKWKKEGVELRYNYPCLAYFTMNEAQHLIAMMNQILIFENQYWDDLASKYILPYFQRLDYSLQNTSETLSEWKEILDKKSVRSLGEVVSKIWKNSRNNKRAPNQITSLHQGKPNLIILATNNKGFATILNLYKSIGMLPRAEHVLICKKTTTEEEIECLLLRALLCTRQFEKDSAQASLYCLVWPEKLAKKTQAKVVKLLQRMLLQHSELQRMKQYLFAVVSSNMDNDVAGVLKLFQLEFTFGESIHSFDVEEELYTKQLNSFLRDKSNRKPFVQLYASNNIGMGKTWKIQADIEKYQKECKIEKIYVRFNSSVIDWKWTMNTLWQYHPCKFDYTLEDNMNSIQKNKDQIAPPEDTLVIYHLDISSCVNRDINDFLFQLLYLQHIDTDCSIFHVSSNMAFFIEIPSQFDSSEGTARDILYTLFPKSNFPIVTVNEFNNPFQLSSNTPDINPDNIENLSNAEITDFMESSFESIWPCPLNYTIFFKFLFTQFKILANSRYLTNRQVYNHHIQYKQETTKCVTAIAKELFANMFIKEEEMQFCLCRKLQRSESLYLINHDGIEI
;
A
#
# COMPACT_ATOMS: atom_id res chain seq x y z
N MET A 1 5.78 59.12 -76.98
CA MET A 1 6.56 59.53 -78.17
C MET A 1 6.06 58.75 -79.36
N ASP A 2 5.88 59.39 -80.52
CA ASP A 2 5.37 58.76 -81.74
C ASP A 2 6.52 58.06 -82.49
N TRP A 3 6.64 56.74 -82.27
CA TRP A 3 7.68 55.88 -82.85
C TRP A 3 7.79 55.99 -84.37
N LYS A 4 6.68 56.27 -85.08
CA LYS A 4 6.70 56.44 -86.53
C LYS A 4 7.49 57.68 -86.94
N LEU A 5 7.35 58.76 -86.16
CA LEU A 5 8.07 60.00 -86.38
C LEU A 5 9.57 59.83 -86.04
N GLU A 6 9.90 59.23 -84.90
CA GLU A 6 11.30 58.98 -84.47
C GLU A 6 12.07 58.07 -85.45
N MET A 7 11.48 56.96 -85.90
CA MET A 7 12.15 56.04 -86.84
C MET A 7 12.26 56.60 -88.25
N SER A 8 11.38 57.54 -88.63
CA SER A 8 11.51 58.27 -89.90
C SER A 8 12.68 59.24 -89.90
N ILE A 9 13.02 59.79 -88.72
CA ILE A 9 14.14 60.73 -88.52
C ILE A 9 15.47 59.99 -88.36
N LEU A 10 15.52 58.95 -87.51
CA LEU A 10 16.77 58.25 -87.18
C LEU A 10 17.24 57.28 -88.28
N PHE A 11 16.33 56.73 -89.09
CA PHE A 11 16.65 55.76 -90.15
C PHE A 11 15.89 56.08 -91.45
N PRO A 12 16.21 57.20 -92.14
CA PRO A 12 15.46 57.66 -93.30
C PRO A 12 15.50 56.69 -94.48
N ASN A 13 16.59 55.91 -94.64
CA ASN A 13 16.84 55.04 -95.79
C ASN A 13 16.27 53.61 -95.67
N VAL A 14 15.57 53.27 -94.58
CA VAL A 14 15.00 51.93 -94.37
C VAL A 14 13.53 51.88 -94.85
N ARG A 15 13.18 50.90 -95.70
CA ARG A 15 11.81 50.71 -96.24
C ARG A 15 10.77 50.55 -95.13
N SER A 16 9.54 51.05 -95.35
CA SER A 16 8.44 51.04 -94.37
C SER A 16 8.12 49.65 -93.81
N GLU A 17 8.19 48.61 -94.63
CA GLU A 17 8.05 47.20 -94.22
C GLU A 17 9.10 46.74 -93.20
N ALA A 18 10.36 47.14 -93.38
CA ALA A 18 11.44 46.83 -92.45
C ALA A 18 11.31 47.63 -91.14
N LYS A 19 10.79 48.86 -91.19
CA LYS A 19 10.46 49.67 -89.99
C LYS A 19 9.32 49.06 -89.17
N ASN A 20 8.28 48.55 -89.83
CA ASN A 20 7.18 47.83 -89.15
C ASN A 20 7.67 46.53 -88.51
N LYS A 21 8.51 45.75 -89.21
CA LYS A 21 9.10 44.52 -88.68
C LYS A 21 10.04 44.77 -87.48
N MET A 22 10.79 45.87 -87.50
CA MET A 22 11.60 46.32 -86.35
C MET A 22 10.73 46.69 -85.14
N GLN A 23 9.61 47.40 -85.36
CA GLN A 23 8.66 47.75 -84.31
C GLN A 23 8.00 46.52 -83.67
N GLU A 24 7.61 45.54 -84.50
CA GLU A 24 6.99 44.31 -84.03
C GLU A 24 7.99 43.44 -83.25
N ASN A 25 9.24 43.35 -83.73
CA ASN A 25 10.33 42.69 -83.00
C ASN A 25 10.61 43.37 -81.66
N GLN A 26 10.70 44.70 -81.62
CA GLN A 26 10.97 45.43 -80.38
C GLN A 26 9.80 45.33 -79.38
N LYS A 27 8.55 45.36 -79.86
CA LYS A 27 7.36 45.12 -79.02
C LYS A 27 7.40 43.72 -78.39
N LYS A 28 7.77 42.72 -79.18
CA LYS A 28 7.96 41.34 -78.71
C LYS A 28 9.12 41.22 -77.72
N GLU A 29 10.22 41.92 -77.96
CA GLU A 29 11.36 41.97 -77.03
C GLU A 29 10.97 42.63 -75.69
N ILE A 30 10.22 43.73 -75.71
CA ILE A 30 9.68 44.38 -74.50
C ILE A 30 8.72 43.44 -73.75
N GLU A 31 7.84 42.75 -74.46
CA GLU A 31 6.89 41.79 -73.88
C GLU A 31 7.60 40.61 -73.21
N ASN A 32 8.60 40.04 -73.88
CA ASN A 32 9.43 38.96 -73.35
C ASN A 32 10.28 39.40 -72.17
N ALA A 33 10.88 40.59 -72.21
CA ALA A 33 11.62 41.16 -71.07
C ALA A 33 10.70 41.38 -69.85
N GLY A 34 9.47 41.88 -70.09
CA GLY A 34 8.43 41.97 -69.05
C GLY A 34 7.99 40.58 -68.55
N GLY A 35 7.94 39.58 -69.43
CA GLY A 35 7.70 38.17 -69.09
C GLY A 35 8.80 37.59 -68.20
N LEU A 36 10.07 37.89 -68.49
CA LEU A 36 11.20 37.50 -67.66
C LEU A 36 11.08 38.09 -66.27
N GLN A 37 10.79 39.40 -66.16
CA GLN A 37 10.66 40.08 -64.87
C GLN A 37 9.55 39.45 -64.01
N LYS A 38 8.43 39.05 -64.62
CA LYS A 38 7.32 38.37 -63.94
C LYS A 38 7.63 36.93 -63.53
N THR A 39 8.42 36.22 -64.32
CA THR A 39 8.68 34.77 -64.13
C THR A 39 10.01 34.46 -63.46
N LYS A 40 10.88 35.46 -63.30
CA LYS A 40 12.22 35.36 -62.71
C LYS A 40 12.29 34.51 -61.44
N HIS A 41 11.44 34.85 -60.48
CA HIS A 41 11.39 34.13 -59.21
C HIS A 41 10.99 32.65 -59.39
N CYS A 42 10.10 32.36 -60.34
CA CYS A 42 9.71 30.98 -60.64
C CYS A 42 10.91 30.17 -61.17
N TRP A 43 11.79 30.78 -61.97
CA TRP A 43 13.01 30.13 -62.48
C TRP A 43 14.02 29.86 -61.37
N GLN A 44 14.17 30.80 -60.42
CA GLN A 44 15.03 30.62 -59.24
C GLN A 44 14.58 29.44 -58.39
N ILE A 45 13.28 29.37 -58.11
CA ILE A 45 12.72 28.31 -57.28
C ILE A 45 12.69 26.97 -58.04
N LEU A 46 12.50 26.97 -59.37
CA LEU A 46 12.63 25.76 -60.18
C LEU A 46 14.01 25.12 -60.02
N LYS A 47 15.07 25.92 -60.09
CA LYS A 47 16.45 25.45 -59.88
C LYS A 47 16.58 24.81 -58.50
N LEU A 48 16.24 25.57 -57.46
CA LEU A 48 16.37 25.14 -56.07
C LEU A 48 15.55 23.87 -55.77
N ALA A 49 14.28 23.82 -56.19
CA ALA A 49 13.42 22.66 -55.98
C ALA A 49 13.93 21.41 -56.73
N THR A 50 14.51 21.59 -57.92
CA THR A 50 15.11 20.49 -58.69
C THR A 50 16.36 19.95 -58.00
N GLU A 51 17.21 20.83 -57.45
CA GLU A 51 18.42 20.47 -56.70
C GLU A 51 18.08 19.75 -55.38
N ILE A 52 17.10 20.23 -54.63
CA ILE A 52 16.59 19.57 -53.40
C ILE A 52 16.13 18.15 -53.72
N ILE A 53 15.31 17.99 -54.76
CA ILE A 53 14.82 16.67 -55.18
C ILE A 53 15.95 15.78 -55.68
N GLN A 54 16.92 16.33 -56.42
CA GLN A 54 18.11 15.59 -56.86
C GLN A 54 18.89 15.07 -55.64
N ASN A 55 19.15 15.91 -54.64
CA ASN A 55 19.92 15.56 -53.44
C ASN A 55 19.26 14.46 -52.61
N ALA A 56 17.93 14.44 -52.57
CA ALA A 56 17.12 13.41 -51.90
C ALA A 56 16.96 12.12 -52.73
N HIS A 57 17.17 12.16 -54.05
CA HIS A 57 16.92 11.03 -54.94
C HIS A 57 17.95 9.89 -54.77
N LYS A 58 17.49 8.63 -54.78
CA LYS A 58 18.34 7.43 -54.64
C LYS A 58 19.48 7.32 -55.67
N ASN A 59 19.28 7.90 -56.85
CA ASN A 59 20.26 7.93 -57.96
C ASN A 59 21.03 9.25 -58.08
N LYS A 60 21.15 10.06 -57.01
CA LYS A 60 21.74 11.41 -57.05
C LYS A 60 23.11 11.53 -57.73
N LYS A 61 23.94 10.47 -57.67
CA LYS A 61 25.28 10.42 -58.29
C LYS A 61 25.27 10.21 -59.81
N ASN A 62 24.14 9.78 -60.39
CA ASN A 62 24.05 9.37 -61.80
C ASN A 62 23.44 10.45 -62.70
N PHE A 63 22.99 11.58 -62.13
CA PHE A 63 22.43 12.68 -62.89
C PHE A 63 23.53 13.37 -63.69
N LYS A 64 23.35 13.40 -65.01
CA LYS A 64 24.18 14.19 -65.90
C LYS A 64 23.47 15.49 -66.19
N SER A 65 24.24 16.58 -66.11
CA SER A 65 23.76 17.86 -66.60
C SER A 65 23.73 17.82 -68.13
N ASP A 66 22.53 17.84 -68.70
CA ASP A 66 22.33 17.84 -70.14
C ASP A 66 22.40 19.25 -70.72
N GLU A 67 22.52 19.34 -72.05
CA GLU A 67 22.65 20.61 -72.78
C GLU A 67 21.50 21.57 -72.49
N LYS A 68 20.26 21.08 -72.32
CA LYS A 68 19.11 21.93 -71.99
C LYS A 68 19.22 22.51 -70.58
N TRP A 69 19.64 21.71 -69.59
CA TRP A 69 19.86 22.20 -68.23
C TRP A 69 21.03 23.18 -68.17
N GLN A 70 22.14 22.91 -68.86
CA GLN A 70 23.28 23.83 -68.94
C GLN A 70 22.93 25.14 -69.65
N THR A 71 22.13 25.08 -70.72
CA THR A 71 21.62 26.25 -71.42
C THR A 71 20.77 27.10 -70.49
N PHE A 72 19.86 26.47 -69.73
CA PHE A 72 19.09 27.14 -68.68
C PHE A 72 19.99 27.76 -67.59
N LEU A 73 20.98 27.04 -67.06
CA LEU A 73 21.88 27.56 -66.02
C LEU A 73 22.70 28.76 -66.51
N LYS A 74 23.18 28.75 -67.75
CA LYS A 74 23.86 29.92 -68.35
C LYS A 74 22.94 31.13 -68.43
N GLN A 75 21.70 30.95 -68.86
CA GLN A 75 20.72 32.05 -68.86
C GLN A 75 20.36 32.49 -67.44
N PHE A 76 20.34 31.56 -66.48
CA PHE A 76 20.10 31.86 -65.08
C PHE A 76 21.22 32.69 -64.45
N GLU A 77 22.48 32.43 -64.80
CA GLU A 77 23.62 33.28 -64.40
C GLU A 77 23.50 34.69 -64.97
N VAL A 78 23.09 34.81 -66.24
CA VAL A 78 22.77 36.11 -66.85
C VAL A 78 21.66 36.79 -66.04
N ILE A 79 20.53 36.13 -65.79
CA ILE A 79 19.42 36.63 -64.96
C ILE A 79 19.88 37.13 -63.57
N GLY A 80 20.87 36.46 -62.96
CA GLY A 80 21.46 36.86 -61.67
C GLY A 80 22.48 38.01 -61.79
N GLN A 81 23.21 38.13 -62.90
CA GLN A 81 24.04 39.30 -63.22
C GLN A 81 23.17 40.54 -63.46
N LEU A 82 22.01 40.37 -64.11
CA LEU A 82 21.00 41.43 -64.27
C LEU A 82 20.45 41.99 -62.93
N GLU A 83 20.68 41.32 -61.79
CA GLU A 83 20.30 41.83 -60.45
C GLU A 83 21.37 42.68 -59.79
N ARG A 84 22.65 42.39 -60.07
CA ARG A 84 23.78 42.98 -59.36
C ARG A 84 24.24 44.29 -60.01
N ASP A 85 24.17 44.37 -61.33
CA ASP A 85 24.54 45.56 -62.08
C ASP A 85 23.28 46.39 -62.36
N LYS A 86 23.11 47.51 -61.65
CA LYS A 86 22.02 48.48 -61.88
C LYS A 86 22.19 49.31 -63.18
N GLU A 87 23.18 48.98 -64.02
CA GLU A 87 23.41 49.65 -65.31
C GLU A 87 22.79 48.87 -66.48
N GLN A 88 22.40 49.65 -67.50
CA GLN A 88 21.46 49.33 -68.58
C GLN A 88 21.63 47.94 -69.21
N THR A 89 20.83 46.96 -68.73
CA THR A 89 20.58 45.74 -69.49
C THR A 89 19.78 46.05 -70.74
N SER A 90 20.19 45.54 -71.90
CA SER A 90 19.39 45.71 -73.10
C SER A 90 18.12 44.86 -73.03
N ILE A 91 16.98 45.44 -73.42
CA ILE A 91 15.69 44.73 -73.54
C ILE A 91 15.83 43.46 -74.40
N LYS A 92 16.75 43.50 -75.37
CA LYS A 92 17.08 42.38 -76.25
C LYS A 92 17.71 41.19 -75.52
N GLU A 93 18.65 41.43 -74.59
CA GLU A 93 19.26 40.37 -73.77
C GLU A 93 18.23 39.74 -72.84
N ALA A 94 17.42 40.55 -72.15
CA ALA A 94 16.34 40.05 -71.28
C ALA A 94 15.29 39.25 -72.07
N SER A 95 14.91 39.71 -73.26
CA SER A 95 14.03 38.97 -74.17
C SER A 95 14.61 37.62 -74.57
N ASN A 96 15.91 37.59 -74.91
CA ASN A 96 16.58 36.36 -75.32
C ASN A 96 16.66 35.35 -74.17
N CYS A 97 17.01 35.79 -72.96
CA CYS A 97 17.01 34.94 -71.76
C CYS A 97 15.63 34.33 -71.50
N TYR A 98 14.55 35.12 -71.64
CA TYR A 98 13.18 34.63 -71.48
C TYR A 98 12.81 33.56 -72.51
N CYS A 99 13.07 33.81 -73.79
CA CYS A 99 12.80 32.86 -74.86
C CYS A 99 13.51 31.53 -74.62
N ILE A 100 14.79 31.57 -74.25
CA ILE A 100 15.59 30.36 -74.01
C ILE A 100 15.07 29.58 -72.79
N CYS A 101 14.71 30.25 -71.69
CA CYS A 101 14.12 29.58 -70.52
C CYS A 101 12.77 28.94 -70.86
N MET A 102 11.94 29.66 -71.62
CA MET A 102 10.65 29.17 -72.11
C MET A 102 10.78 27.98 -73.07
N GLU A 103 11.79 27.98 -73.94
CA GLU A 103 12.10 26.82 -74.81
C GLU A 103 12.56 25.60 -74.02
N CYS A 104 13.29 25.81 -72.92
CA CYS A 104 13.79 24.72 -72.08
C CYS A 104 12.67 24.03 -71.29
N PHE A 105 11.77 24.80 -70.66
CA PHE A 105 10.83 24.29 -69.65
C PHE A 105 9.37 24.75 -69.80
N GLY A 106 9.06 25.59 -70.78
CA GLY A 106 7.70 26.12 -71.00
C GLY A 106 7.26 27.12 -69.93
N ASP A 107 5.96 27.46 -69.92
CA ASP A 107 5.40 28.34 -68.89
C ASP A 107 5.30 27.64 -67.54
N ILE A 108 6.14 28.06 -66.59
CA ILE A 108 6.19 27.50 -65.23
C ILE A 108 5.39 28.30 -64.19
N THR A 109 4.70 29.37 -64.59
CA THR A 109 3.95 30.23 -63.64
C THR A 109 2.92 29.45 -62.82
N LYS A 110 2.28 28.44 -63.44
CA LYS A 110 1.32 27.54 -62.79
C LYS A 110 1.95 26.63 -61.74
N SER A 111 3.26 26.42 -61.80
CA SER A 111 4.01 25.57 -60.88
C SER A 111 4.60 26.32 -59.69
N LYS A 112 4.59 27.67 -59.73
CA LYS A 112 5.21 28.54 -58.71
C LYS A 112 4.95 28.07 -57.28
N SER A 113 3.68 27.89 -56.89
CA SER A 113 3.32 27.56 -55.51
C SER A 113 3.84 26.20 -55.04
N VAL A 114 3.95 25.21 -55.93
CA VAL A 114 4.47 23.89 -55.56
C VAL A 114 5.99 23.89 -55.51
N LEU A 115 6.64 24.63 -56.41
CA LEU A 115 8.08 24.83 -56.38
C LEU A 115 8.51 25.53 -55.08
N GLU A 116 7.77 26.56 -54.65
CA GLU A 116 8.00 27.27 -53.38
C GLU A 116 7.89 26.32 -52.19
N LEU A 117 6.83 25.50 -52.14
CA LEU A 117 6.64 24.53 -51.07
C LEU A 117 7.78 23.51 -50.97
N ILE A 118 8.33 23.06 -52.11
CA ILE A 118 9.47 22.14 -52.11
C ILE A 118 10.72 22.85 -51.61
N ALA A 119 10.97 24.08 -52.09
CA ALA A 119 12.12 24.87 -51.68
C ALA A 119 12.13 25.21 -50.19
N GLU A 120 10.97 25.51 -49.61
CA GLU A 120 10.82 25.87 -48.19
C GLU A 120 10.85 24.65 -47.25
N ASN A 121 10.71 23.42 -47.76
CA ASN A 121 10.55 22.20 -46.94
C ASN A 121 11.59 21.10 -47.28
N GLU A 122 12.83 21.49 -47.57
CA GLU A 122 13.92 20.56 -47.93
C GLU A 122 14.01 19.33 -47.01
N ASN A 123 14.03 19.54 -45.69
CA ASN A 123 14.13 18.46 -44.71
C ASN A 123 12.99 17.43 -44.84
N LYS A 124 11.74 17.90 -44.93
CA LYS A 124 10.56 17.02 -45.03
C LYS A 124 10.49 16.30 -46.37
N ILE A 125 10.94 16.96 -47.45
CA ILE A 125 11.09 16.31 -48.77
C ILE A 125 12.15 15.21 -48.70
N GLY A 126 13.27 15.46 -48.00
CA GLY A 126 14.28 14.44 -47.71
C GLY A 126 13.71 13.26 -46.92
N GLU A 127 12.84 13.50 -45.95
CA GLU A 127 12.19 12.43 -45.17
C GLU A 127 11.25 11.58 -46.02
N PHE A 128 10.45 12.18 -46.91
CA PHE A 128 9.63 11.44 -47.89
C PHE A 128 10.44 10.52 -48.80
N ALA A 129 11.68 10.89 -49.11
CA ALA A 129 12.55 10.13 -50.00
C ALA A 129 13.33 9.01 -49.27
N THR A 130 13.59 9.17 -47.97
CA THR A 130 14.59 8.35 -47.26
C THR A 130 14.04 7.54 -46.08
N LYS A 131 12.96 7.97 -45.42
CA LYS A 131 12.43 7.23 -44.26
C LYS A 131 11.69 5.97 -44.72
N GLU A 132 11.91 4.86 -44.01
CA GLU A 132 11.35 3.56 -44.38
C GLU A 132 9.82 3.59 -44.40
N ILE A 133 9.20 4.27 -43.44
CA ILE A 133 7.75 4.46 -43.35
C ILE A 133 7.09 5.04 -44.60
N PHE A 134 7.79 5.82 -45.43
CA PHE A 134 7.26 6.38 -46.68
C PHE A 134 7.65 5.60 -47.92
N THR A 135 8.77 4.87 -47.86
CA THR A 135 9.39 4.18 -49.00
C THR A 135 9.01 2.69 -49.06
N ASN A 136 8.81 2.05 -47.90
CA ASN A 136 8.32 0.68 -47.79
C ASN A 136 6.78 0.65 -47.84
N LYS A 137 6.25 -0.11 -48.80
CA LYS A 137 4.80 -0.20 -49.05
C LYS A 137 4.02 -0.75 -47.86
N GLU A 138 4.58 -1.70 -47.12
CA GLU A 138 3.93 -2.35 -45.98
C GLU A 138 3.89 -1.43 -44.76
N GLN A 139 5.03 -0.82 -44.42
CA GLN A 139 5.11 0.14 -43.32
C GLN A 139 4.24 1.38 -43.58
N PHE A 140 4.22 1.88 -44.82
CA PHE A 140 3.34 2.99 -45.19
C PHE A 140 1.86 2.61 -45.05
N GLY A 141 1.49 1.39 -45.45
CA GLY A 141 0.13 0.86 -45.27
C GLY A 141 -0.30 0.82 -43.80
N TYR A 142 0.59 0.35 -42.92
CA TYR A 142 0.36 0.35 -41.48
C TYR A 142 0.21 1.75 -40.90
N ALA A 143 1.13 2.66 -41.22
CA ALA A 143 1.10 4.03 -40.71
C ALA A 143 -0.20 4.75 -41.09
N ILE A 144 -0.63 4.56 -42.34
CA ILE A 144 -1.89 5.10 -42.85
C ILE A 144 -3.11 4.51 -42.11
N GLN A 145 -3.14 3.21 -41.84
CA GLN A 145 -4.24 2.59 -41.09
C GLN A 145 -4.29 3.10 -39.64
N LYS A 146 -3.13 3.19 -38.97
CA LYS A 146 -3.02 3.68 -37.59
C LYS A 146 -3.45 5.16 -37.47
N MET A 147 -3.17 5.97 -38.48
CA MET A 147 -3.68 7.34 -38.56
C MET A 147 -5.20 7.40 -38.77
N ASP A 148 -5.76 6.47 -39.55
CA ASP A 148 -7.21 6.40 -39.84
C ASP A 148 -8.01 5.97 -38.60
N ASP A 149 -7.44 5.06 -37.81
CA ASP A 149 -8.01 4.55 -36.56
C ASP A 149 -7.74 5.47 -35.34
N SER A 150 -7.02 6.58 -35.54
CA SER A 150 -6.65 7.51 -34.46
C SER A 150 -7.82 8.37 -34.00
N LEU A 151 -7.91 8.61 -32.68
CA LEU A 151 -8.83 9.61 -32.11
C LEU A 151 -8.44 11.06 -32.50
N ASN A 152 -7.21 11.28 -32.95
CA ASN A 152 -6.75 12.59 -33.40
C ASN A 152 -7.33 12.91 -34.78
N GLU A 153 -8.30 13.84 -34.82
CA GLU A 153 -8.97 14.28 -36.05
C GLU A 153 -8.00 14.84 -37.10
N ASN A 154 -6.91 15.47 -36.69
CA ASN A 154 -5.92 16.01 -37.61
C ASN A 154 -5.26 14.89 -38.43
N PHE A 155 -4.92 13.76 -37.80
CA PHE A 155 -4.34 12.62 -38.52
C PHE A 155 -5.34 11.98 -39.48
N ARG A 156 -6.60 11.78 -39.08
CA ARG A 156 -7.66 11.24 -39.96
C ARG A 156 -7.88 12.12 -41.19
N HIS A 157 -7.91 13.45 -41.03
CA HIS A 157 -8.05 14.38 -42.14
C HIS A 157 -6.83 14.41 -43.08
N LEU A 158 -5.65 13.97 -42.62
CA LEU A 158 -4.41 13.94 -43.40
C LEU A 158 -4.23 12.61 -44.17
N VAL A 159 -4.82 11.50 -43.73
CA VAL A 159 -4.69 10.16 -44.36
C VAL A 159 -4.90 10.21 -45.87
N GLY A 160 -6.02 10.76 -46.33
CA GLY A 160 -6.35 10.81 -47.76
C GLY A 160 -5.38 11.68 -48.57
N LYS A 161 -4.85 12.75 -47.97
CA LYS A 161 -3.86 13.65 -48.60
C LYS A 161 -2.50 12.96 -48.69
N LEU A 162 -2.04 12.38 -47.60
CA LEU A 162 -0.75 11.69 -47.51
C LEU A 162 -0.68 10.48 -48.45
N ARG A 163 -1.76 9.69 -48.52
CA ARG A 163 -1.88 8.55 -49.46
C ARG A 163 -1.77 9.00 -50.92
N THR A 164 -2.40 10.12 -51.26
CA THR A 164 -2.34 10.68 -52.63
C THR A 164 -0.94 11.19 -52.95
N VAL A 165 -0.38 12.02 -52.06
CA VAL A 165 0.92 12.69 -52.24
C VAL A 165 2.06 11.68 -52.27
N ASN A 166 2.12 10.73 -51.33
CA ASN A 166 3.17 9.71 -51.32
C ASN A 166 3.12 8.88 -52.61
N ARG A 167 1.93 8.48 -53.07
CA ARG A 167 1.79 7.77 -54.35
C ARG A 167 2.33 8.61 -55.52
N VAL A 168 1.99 9.89 -55.60
CA VAL A 168 2.45 10.78 -56.67
C VAL A 168 3.97 10.96 -56.62
N LEU A 169 4.56 11.24 -55.46
CA LEU A 169 6.01 11.39 -55.31
C LEU A 169 6.75 10.08 -55.62
N GLN A 170 6.26 8.94 -55.14
CA GLN A 170 6.84 7.64 -55.44
C GLN A 170 6.78 7.33 -56.94
N THR A 171 5.65 7.56 -57.61
CA THR A 171 5.48 7.22 -59.04
C THR A 171 6.16 8.20 -59.98
N LYS A 172 6.09 9.50 -59.69
CA LYS A 172 6.61 10.55 -60.56
C LYS A 172 8.03 10.95 -60.26
N ILE A 173 8.57 10.69 -59.07
CA ILE A 173 9.91 11.12 -58.68
C ILE A 173 10.73 9.91 -58.22
N TRP A 174 10.44 9.32 -57.06
CA TRP A 174 11.38 8.41 -56.37
C TRP A 174 11.58 7.03 -57.01
N ASN A 175 10.57 6.46 -57.66
CA ASN A 175 10.68 5.16 -58.34
C ASN A 175 11.01 5.28 -59.83
N ARG A 176 11.02 6.50 -60.37
CA ARG A 176 11.42 6.73 -61.75
C ARG A 176 12.93 6.94 -61.82
N THR A 177 13.56 6.35 -62.84
CA THR A 177 14.98 6.58 -63.09
C THR A 177 15.13 7.77 -64.02
N TYR A 178 15.93 8.74 -63.60
CA TYR A 178 16.31 9.91 -64.37
C TYR A 178 17.81 9.84 -64.65
N VAL A 179 18.19 10.16 -65.88
CA VAL A 179 19.60 10.28 -66.29
C VAL A 179 19.96 11.74 -66.51
N LEU A 180 19.00 12.56 -66.96
CA LEU A 180 19.22 13.96 -67.33
C LEU A 180 18.53 14.92 -66.34
N MET A 181 19.19 16.03 -66.02
CA MET A 181 18.63 17.05 -65.12
C MET A 181 17.37 17.72 -65.68
N SER A 182 17.29 17.96 -66.98
CA SER A 182 16.10 18.56 -67.59
C SER A 182 14.85 17.66 -67.50
N GLU A 183 15.01 16.34 -67.47
CA GLU A 183 13.91 15.40 -67.27
C GLU A 183 13.39 15.43 -65.83
N LEU A 184 14.31 15.54 -64.86
CA LEU A 184 13.95 15.72 -63.46
C LEU A 184 13.20 17.04 -63.26
N ALA A 185 13.75 18.15 -63.77
CA ALA A 185 13.13 19.47 -63.67
C ALA A 185 11.70 19.47 -64.24
N LYS A 186 11.46 18.80 -65.37
CA LYS A 186 10.10 18.63 -65.93
C LYS A 186 9.17 17.84 -65.01
N ALA A 187 9.66 16.76 -64.41
CA ALA A 187 8.87 15.98 -63.46
C ALA A 187 8.52 16.78 -62.19
N VAL A 188 9.46 17.62 -61.71
CA VAL A 188 9.25 18.54 -60.59
C VAL A 188 8.22 19.61 -60.95
N ILE A 189 8.30 20.20 -62.16
CA ILE A 189 7.30 21.15 -62.66
C ILE A 189 5.92 20.52 -62.59
N GLU A 190 5.75 19.29 -63.10
CA GLU A 190 4.48 18.57 -63.15
C GLU A 190 3.81 18.31 -61.78
N LEU A 191 4.54 18.44 -60.67
CA LEU A 191 3.98 18.31 -59.33
C LEU A 191 2.96 19.41 -59.00
N TYR A 192 2.90 20.50 -59.79
CA TYR A 192 1.87 21.56 -59.63
C TYR A 192 0.43 21.03 -59.65
N LYS A 193 0.21 19.88 -60.30
CA LYS A 193 -1.10 19.21 -60.35
C LYS A 193 -1.51 18.64 -58.99
N GLU A 194 -0.59 18.49 -58.03
CA GLU A 194 -0.84 17.92 -56.72
C GLU A 194 -1.06 19.00 -55.65
N LYS A 195 -2.28 19.54 -55.62
CA LYS A 195 -2.67 20.60 -54.66
C LYS A 195 -2.65 20.16 -53.19
N LYS A 196 -2.57 18.86 -52.90
CA LYS A 196 -2.61 18.32 -51.53
C LYS A 196 -1.23 18.28 -50.85
N LEU A 197 -0.14 18.51 -51.58
CA LEU A 197 1.23 18.48 -51.06
C LEU A 197 1.43 19.43 -49.87
N LYS A 198 0.87 20.64 -49.93
CA LYS A 198 0.90 21.62 -48.83
C LYS A 198 0.36 21.07 -47.52
N GLY A 199 -0.75 20.32 -47.58
CA GLY A 199 -1.35 19.73 -46.40
C GLY A 199 -0.45 18.68 -45.73
N CYS A 200 0.31 17.92 -46.53
CA CYS A 200 1.23 16.92 -46.01
C CYS A 200 2.50 17.55 -45.44
N LEU A 201 3.04 18.59 -46.09
CA LEU A 201 4.24 19.29 -45.60
C LEU A 201 3.99 20.12 -44.33
N ASN A 202 2.74 20.52 -44.07
CA ASN A 202 2.36 21.19 -42.82
C ASN A 202 2.22 20.24 -41.62
N MET A 203 2.30 18.92 -41.81
CA MET A 203 2.25 17.95 -40.71
C MET A 203 3.51 18.05 -39.84
N ASP A 204 3.35 17.89 -38.52
CA ASP A 204 4.46 17.70 -37.60
C ASP A 204 5.00 16.26 -37.75
N PHE A 205 6.17 16.13 -38.38
CA PHE A 205 6.78 14.83 -38.62
C PHE A 205 7.36 14.22 -37.34
N ASP A 206 7.77 15.03 -36.36
CA ASP A 206 8.28 14.53 -35.09
C ASP A 206 7.17 13.94 -34.21
N GLU A 207 5.99 14.57 -34.24
CA GLU A 207 4.78 14.01 -33.62
C GLU A 207 4.34 12.74 -34.36
N PHE A 208 4.29 12.78 -35.69
CA PHE A 208 3.94 11.62 -36.52
C PHE A 208 4.89 10.44 -36.28
N PHE A 209 6.21 10.64 -36.28
CA PHE A 209 7.15 9.55 -36.03
C PHE A 209 7.12 9.07 -34.59
N ARG A 210 6.86 9.93 -33.59
CA ARG A 210 6.59 9.48 -32.21
C ARG A 210 5.34 8.63 -32.12
N PHE A 211 4.28 9.00 -32.84
CA PHE A 211 3.04 8.24 -32.91
C PHE A 211 3.24 6.85 -33.58
N ILE A 212 4.20 6.73 -34.50
CA ILE A 212 4.48 5.47 -35.21
C ILE A 212 5.66 4.67 -34.62
N LYS A 213 6.49 5.25 -33.74
CA LYS A 213 7.81 4.75 -33.31
C LYS A 213 7.91 3.21 -33.21
N GLU A 214 8.88 2.68 -33.95
CA GLU A 214 9.18 1.28 -34.31
C GLU A 214 9.45 0.30 -33.13
N GLY A 215 9.18 0.67 -31.88
CA GLY A 215 9.36 -0.19 -30.70
C GLY A 215 8.17 -1.10 -30.37
N ASP A 216 6.96 -0.77 -30.83
CA ASP A 216 5.74 -1.46 -30.40
C ASP A 216 5.36 -2.66 -31.27
N GLN A 217 5.81 -2.76 -32.52
CA GLN A 217 5.37 -3.83 -33.44
C GLN A 217 6.01 -5.20 -33.14
N LEU A 218 7.33 -5.26 -32.90
CA LEU A 218 8.02 -6.52 -32.65
C LEU A 218 7.50 -7.24 -31.38
N PRO A 219 7.31 -6.55 -30.25
CA PRO A 219 6.68 -7.15 -29.07
C PRO A 219 5.22 -7.55 -29.32
N VAL A 220 4.41 -6.69 -29.97
CA VAL A 220 2.98 -6.98 -30.26
C VAL A 220 2.82 -8.21 -31.15
N ILE A 221 3.61 -8.34 -32.22
CA ILE A 221 3.55 -9.50 -33.13
C ILE A 221 4.00 -10.77 -32.38
N LYS A 222 5.10 -10.68 -31.61
CA LYS A 222 5.59 -11.81 -30.82
C LYS A 222 4.56 -12.27 -29.78
N ASP A 223 3.92 -11.35 -29.06
CA ASP A 223 2.88 -11.68 -28.08
C ASP A 223 1.63 -12.26 -28.75
N TYR A 224 1.24 -11.72 -29.90
CA TYR A 224 0.13 -12.24 -30.70
C TYR A 224 0.37 -13.70 -31.12
N GLU A 225 1.55 -14.00 -31.67
CA GLU A 225 1.93 -15.36 -32.05
C GLU A 225 1.96 -16.31 -30.85
N GLN A 226 2.48 -15.84 -29.71
CA GLN A 226 2.51 -16.63 -28.49
C GLN A 226 1.11 -16.92 -27.95
N LEU A 227 0.18 -15.96 -28.00
CA LEU A 227 -1.21 -16.19 -27.61
C LEU A 227 -1.95 -17.12 -28.58
N LEU A 228 -1.68 -17.05 -29.88
CA LEU A 228 -2.22 -18.03 -30.84
C LEU A 228 -1.75 -19.45 -30.54
N GLN A 229 -0.48 -19.62 -30.14
CA GLN A 229 0.03 -20.91 -29.68
C GLN A 229 -0.65 -21.32 -28.37
N ALA A 230 -0.74 -20.42 -27.41
CA ALA A 230 -1.40 -20.68 -26.14
C ALA A 230 -2.88 -21.07 -26.34
N ASN A 231 -3.59 -20.48 -27.29
CA ASN A 231 -4.98 -20.84 -27.62
C ASN A 231 -5.10 -22.30 -28.10
N LYS A 232 -4.08 -22.83 -28.79
CA LYS A 232 -4.09 -24.20 -29.32
C LYS A 232 -3.62 -25.26 -28.33
N MET A 233 -2.60 -24.97 -27.54
CA MET A 233 -1.90 -25.96 -26.70
C MET A 233 -1.66 -25.52 -25.25
N GLY A 234 -2.14 -24.33 -24.89
CA GLY A 234 -2.00 -23.80 -23.55
C GLY A 234 -2.98 -24.43 -22.56
N LYS A 235 -2.69 -24.21 -21.29
CA LYS A 235 -3.53 -24.58 -20.16
C LYS A 235 -3.58 -23.43 -19.18
N TRP A 236 -4.79 -23.06 -18.80
CA TRP A 236 -5.05 -22.21 -17.66
C TRP A 236 -4.85 -23.01 -16.39
N VAL A 237 -4.06 -22.47 -15.50
CA VAL A 237 -3.72 -23.05 -14.22
C VAL A 237 -4.24 -22.11 -13.15
N LEU A 238 -5.17 -22.60 -12.35
CA LEU A 238 -5.71 -21.90 -11.21
C LEU A 238 -5.21 -22.65 -9.96
N ASP A 239 -4.15 -22.12 -9.36
CA ASP A 239 -3.57 -22.70 -8.16
C ASP A 239 -4.59 -22.66 -7.00
N GLY A 240 -4.64 -23.75 -6.24
CA GLY A 240 -5.47 -23.84 -5.05
C GLY A 240 -4.86 -23.06 -3.89
N TYR A 241 -5.66 -22.85 -2.85
CA TYR A 241 -5.24 -22.07 -1.69
C TYR A 241 -3.99 -22.65 -1.01
N GLU A 242 -3.94 -23.98 -0.83
CA GLU A 242 -2.76 -24.66 -0.25
C GLU A 242 -1.50 -24.51 -1.10
N THR A 243 -1.63 -24.41 -2.42
CA THR A 243 -0.49 -24.18 -3.32
C THR A 243 0.02 -22.75 -3.22
N LEU A 244 -0.88 -21.77 -3.00
CA LEU A 244 -0.54 -20.35 -2.91
C LEU A 244 0.08 -19.95 -1.58
N PHE A 245 -0.36 -20.59 -0.50
CA PHE A 245 0.02 -20.21 0.85
C PHE A 245 0.83 -21.29 1.57
N GLY A 246 0.83 -22.54 1.09
CA GLY A 246 1.52 -23.67 1.74
C GLY A 246 0.74 -24.23 2.93
N ILE A 247 0.67 -25.57 3.05
CA ILE A 247 0.01 -26.27 4.17
C ILE A 247 0.67 -25.91 5.52
N GLN A 248 1.98 -25.65 5.53
CA GLN A 248 2.74 -25.22 6.72
C GLN A 248 2.47 -23.76 7.14
N SER A 249 1.80 -22.94 6.31
CA SER A 249 1.47 -21.55 6.68
C SER A 249 0.28 -21.40 7.63
N LEU A 250 -0.41 -22.49 7.95
CA LEU A 250 -1.43 -22.47 9.01
C LEU A 250 -0.81 -22.29 10.40
N THR A 251 0.47 -22.63 10.58
CA THR A 251 1.21 -22.49 11.85
C THR A 251 2.17 -21.32 11.90
N THR A 252 2.61 -20.77 10.75
CA THR A 252 3.66 -19.75 10.72
C THR A 252 3.40 -18.70 9.62
N ALA A 253 2.77 -17.57 9.96
CA ALA A 253 3.12 -16.22 9.47
C ALA A 253 2.04 -15.15 9.78
N ALA A 254 2.36 -14.20 10.64
CA ALA A 254 1.42 -13.21 11.14
C ALA A 254 1.33 -11.90 10.32
N ASN A 255 1.32 -12.01 8.98
CA ASN A 255 0.86 -10.95 8.07
C ASN A 255 -0.06 -11.53 6.97
N LEU A 256 -0.66 -12.69 7.26
CA LEU A 256 -1.25 -13.54 6.24
C LEU A 256 -2.53 -12.96 5.66
N PHE A 257 -3.46 -12.33 6.38
CA PHE A 257 -4.72 -11.91 5.74
C PHE A 257 -4.55 -10.77 4.74
N GLU A 258 -3.82 -9.69 5.06
CA GLU A 258 -3.56 -8.62 4.08
C GLU A 258 -2.72 -9.12 2.91
N THR A 259 -1.71 -9.95 3.16
CA THR A 259 -0.90 -10.56 2.10
C THR A 259 -1.73 -11.53 1.26
N ARG A 260 -2.53 -12.40 1.88
CA ARG A 260 -3.44 -13.37 1.22
C ARG A 260 -4.44 -12.65 0.34
N LYS A 261 -5.11 -11.64 0.92
CA LYS A 261 -6.09 -10.82 0.21
C LYS A 261 -5.46 -10.08 -0.94
N LEU A 262 -4.25 -9.53 -0.78
CA LEU A 262 -3.51 -8.89 -1.87
C LEU A 262 -3.18 -9.89 -2.99
N LYS A 263 -2.70 -11.10 -2.65
CA LYS A 263 -2.40 -12.15 -3.63
C LYS A 263 -3.64 -12.66 -4.36
N ILE A 264 -4.77 -12.77 -3.66
CA ILE A 264 -6.07 -13.17 -4.21
C ILE A 264 -6.61 -12.08 -5.12
N ASP A 265 -6.61 -10.82 -4.67
CA ASP A 265 -7.09 -9.66 -5.43
C ASP A 265 -6.25 -9.44 -6.70
N LYS A 266 -4.95 -9.80 -6.68
CA LYS A 266 -4.05 -9.79 -7.84
C LYS A 266 -4.10 -11.06 -8.70
N CYS A 267 -4.92 -12.06 -8.33
CA CYS A 267 -4.99 -13.34 -9.01
C CYS A 267 -3.60 -14.02 -9.19
N GLU A 268 -2.69 -13.93 -8.21
CA GLU A 268 -1.31 -14.46 -8.35
C GLU A 268 -1.26 -15.97 -8.64
N GLY A 269 -2.30 -16.72 -8.28
CA GLY A 269 -2.44 -18.14 -8.59
C GLY A 269 -2.99 -18.47 -9.98
N LEU A 270 -3.38 -17.48 -10.77
CA LEU A 270 -3.86 -17.66 -12.14
C LEU A 270 -2.70 -17.50 -13.12
N THR A 271 -2.38 -18.57 -13.84
CA THR A 271 -1.30 -18.57 -14.83
C THR A 271 -1.69 -19.26 -16.12
N LEU A 272 -1.18 -18.77 -17.24
CA LEU A 272 -1.29 -19.42 -18.55
C LEU A 272 0.02 -20.14 -18.86
N GLN A 273 -0.03 -21.45 -19.04
CA GLN A 273 1.14 -22.27 -19.31
C GLN A 273 1.06 -22.88 -20.70
N PHE A 274 2.11 -22.71 -21.50
CA PHE A 274 2.22 -23.30 -22.83
C PHE A 274 3.70 -23.50 -23.18
N LEU A 275 4.05 -24.64 -23.77
CA LEU A 275 5.45 -25.01 -24.04
C LEU A 275 6.32 -24.94 -22.76
N LYS A 276 7.35 -24.08 -22.77
CA LYS A 276 8.22 -23.76 -21.62
C LYS A 276 7.90 -22.40 -20.99
N THR A 277 6.83 -21.76 -21.44
CA THR A 277 6.43 -20.42 -21.01
C THR A 277 5.34 -20.54 -19.95
N LYS A 278 5.49 -19.77 -18.88
CA LYS A 278 4.47 -19.52 -17.86
C LYS A 278 4.29 -18.01 -17.80
N ARG A 279 3.07 -17.53 -17.99
CA ARG A 279 2.71 -16.11 -17.77
C ARG A 279 1.73 -15.99 -16.62
N ASP A 280 1.97 -15.03 -15.75
CA ASP A 280 1.07 -14.70 -14.64
C ASP A 280 -0.02 -13.70 -15.05
N CYS A 281 -0.92 -13.41 -14.12
CA CYS A 281 -2.08 -12.54 -14.36
C CYS A 281 -1.65 -11.12 -14.76
N GLU A 282 -0.64 -10.54 -14.09
CA GLU A 282 -0.18 -9.17 -14.34
C GLU A 282 0.52 -9.08 -15.70
N GLU A 283 1.37 -10.05 -16.03
CA GLU A 283 2.00 -10.15 -17.36
C GLU A 283 0.96 -10.29 -18.47
N LEU A 284 -0.11 -11.06 -18.24
CA LEU A 284 -1.19 -11.26 -19.19
C LEU A 284 -2.03 -10.00 -19.38
N GLU A 285 -2.41 -9.30 -18.32
CA GLU A 285 -3.15 -8.03 -18.41
C GLU A 285 -2.36 -6.98 -19.19
N ASN A 286 -1.07 -6.82 -18.86
CA ASN A 286 -0.16 -5.95 -19.60
C ASN A 286 -0.04 -6.36 -21.08
N THR A 287 -0.04 -7.66 -21.37
CA THR A 287 0.00 -8.18 -22.74
C THR A 287 -1.29 -7.86 -23.48
N PHE A 288 -2.46 -8.08 -22.86
CA PHE A 288 -3.75 -7.82 -23.49
C PHE A 288 -3.98 -6.32 -23.75
N ASP A 289 -3.56 -5.45 -22.83
CA ASP A 289 -3.66 -4.00 -23.02
C ASP A 289 -2.76 -3.51 -24.16
N ARG A 290 -1.53 -4.04 -24.25
CA ARG A 290 -0.63 -3.79 -25.39
C ARG A 290 -1.24 -4.26 -26.72
N LEU A 291 -1.84 -5.45 -26.75
CA LEU A 291 -2.45 -6.02 -27.97
C LEU A 291 -3.74 -5.31 -28.39
N LYS A 292 -4.55 -4.82 -27.43
CA LYS A 292 -5.76 -4.03 -27.72
C LYS A 292 -5.44 -2.78 -28.55
N LEU A 293 -4.29 -2.16 -28.31
CA LEU A 293 -3.82 -0.95 -29.02
C LEU A 293 -3.09 -1.28 -30.33
N GLY A 294 -2.40 -2.43 -30.40
CA GLY A 294 -1.51 -2.78 -31.51
C GLY A 294 -2.08 -3.66 -32.63
N LEU A 295 -3.19 -4.37 -32.40
CA LEU A 295 -3.73 -5.35 -33.36
C LEU A 295 -4.80 -4.79 -34.31
N THR A 296 -4.84 -5.33 -35.53
CA THR A 296 -5.93 -5.12 -36.49
C THR A 296 -7.23 -5.78 -36.03
N SER A 297 -8.38 -5.35 -36.55
CA SER A 297 -9.70 -5.94 -36.24
C SER A 297 -9.78 -7.45 -36.49
N LYS A 298 -9.12 -7.95 -37.55
CA LYS A 298 -9.04 -9.37 -37.85
C LYS A 298 -8.21 -10.14 -36.81
N GLN A 299 -7.03 -9.64 -36.47
CA GLN A 299 -6.15 -10.27 -35.47
C GLN A 299 -6.78 -10.26 -34.08
N LYS A 300 -7.52 -9.21 -33.72
CA LYS A 300 -8.27 -9.16 -32.46
C LYS A 300 -9.25 -10.31 -32.33
N LYS A 301 -9.94 -10.66 -33.43
CA LYS A 301 -10.88 -11.79 -33.47
C LYS A 301 -10.19 -13.14 -33.22
N ASP A 302 -8.95 -13.30 -33.70
CA ASP A 302 -8.20 -14.55 -33.58
C ASP A 302 -7.76 -14.84 -32.12
N ILE A 303 -7.67 -13.82 -31.27
CA ILE A 303 -7.33 -13.95 -29.83
C ILE A 303 -8.50 -13.60 -28.89
N GLU A 304 -9.66 -13.25 -29.42
CA GLU A 304 -10.85 -12.87 -28.62
C GLU A 304 -11.26 -14.00 -27.67
N THR A 305 -11.17 -15.24 -28.13
CA THR A 305 -11.49 -16.43 -27.32
C THR A 305 -10.59 -16.55 -26.09
N ILE A 306 -9.27 -16.37 -26.23
CA ILE A 306 -8.34 -16.53 -25.10
C ILE A 306 -8.46 -15.37 -24.10
N ILE A 307 -8.83 -14.17 -24.57
CA ILE A 307 -9.14 -13.02 -23.70
C ILE A 307 -10.43 -13.28 -22.91
N LEU A 308 -11.48 -13.81 -23.55
CA LEU A 308 -12.72 -14.15 -22.84
C LEU A 308 -12.52 -15.26 -21.82
N GLN A 309 -11.73 -16.29 -22.17
CA GLN A 309 -11.33 -17.34 -21.23
C GLN A 309 -10.56 -16.77 -20.04
N PHE A 310 -9.66 -15.79 -20.26
CA PHE A 310 -8.91 -15.16 -19.18
C PHE A 310 -9.83 -14.47 -18.16
N GLU A 311 -10.78 -13.65 -18.61
CA GLU A 311 -11.76 -13.00 -17.73
C GLU A 311 -12.62 -14.02 -16.97
N THR A 312 -13.07 -15.08 -17.66
CA THR A 312 -13.84 -16.17 -17.03
C THR A 312 -12.99 -16.93 -16.01
N CYS A 313 -11.70 -17.14 -16.28
CA CYS A 313 -10.75 -17.74 -15.34
C CYS A 313 -10.55 -16.88 -14.09
N LYS A 314 -10.51 -15.55 -14.21
CA LYS A 314 -10.47 -14.64 -13.04
C LYS A 314 -11.71 -14.81 -12.18
N ASP A 315 -12.90 -14.90 -12.80
CA ASP A 315 -14.14 -15.16 -12.08
C ASP A 315 -14.15 -16.53 -11.37
N ILE A 316 -13.75 -17.61 -12.07
CA ILE A 316 -13.64 -18.96 -11.49
C ILE A 316 -12.64 -18.94 -10.33
N TYR A 317 -11.49 -18.30 -10.51
CA TYR A 317 -10.48 -18.19 -9.46
C TYR A 317 -11.02 -17.46 -8.23
N ALA A 318 -11.69 -16.32 -8.41
CA ALA A 318 -12.33 -15.58 -7.33
C ALA A 318 -13.42 -16.41 -6.60
N LEU A 319 -14.24 -17.17 -7.33
CA LEU A 319 -15.25 -18.07 -6.75
C LEU A 319 -14.60 -19.18 -5.90
N ARG A 320 -13.47 -19.74 -6.38
CA ARG A 320 -12.72 -20.76 -5.65
C ARG A 320 -12.09 -20.21 -4.38
N MET A 321 -11.58 -18.98 -4.44
CA MET A 321 -11.06 -18.30 -3.25
C MET A 321 -12.19 -17.97 -2.26
N ASP A 322 -13.35 -17.46 -2.69
CA ASP A 322 -14.51 -17.23 -1.78
C ASP A 322 -15.03 -18.55 -1.17
N TYR A 323 -15.02 -19.65 -1.93
CA TYR A 323 -15.36 -20.99 -1.41
C TYR A 323 -14.42 -21.42 -0.30
N TRP A 324 -13.11 -21.29 -0.52
CA TRP A 324 -12.11 -21.65 0.48
C TRP A 324 -12.16 -20.70 1.69
N GLU A 325 -12.26 -19.39 1.47
CA GLU A 325 -12.35 -18.36 2.51
C GLU A 325 -13.57 -18.57 3.42
N LYS A 326 -14.64 -19.17 2.90
CA LYS A 326 -15.82 -19.55 3.68
C LYS A 326 -15.71 -20.95 4.32
N GLY A 327 -14.52 -21.56 4.33
CA GLY A 327 -14.27 -22.85 5.00
C GLY A 327 -14.51 -24.10 4.15
N GLY A 328 -14.78 -23.97 2.85
CA GLY A 328 -14.93 -25.12 1.95
C GLY A 328 -13.59 -25.86 1.76
N ARG A 329 -13.62 -27.21 1.79
CA ARG A 329 -12.41 -28.06 1.75
C ARG A 329 -12.45 -29.24 0.76
N ASP A 330 -13.57 -29.48 0.07
CA ASP A 330 -13.72 -30.69 -0.76
C ASP A 330 -12.76 -30.79 -1.96
N GLU A 331 -12.24 -29.67 -2.49
CA GLU A 331 -11.38 -29.64 -3.69
C GLU A 331 -10.33 -28.51 -3.62
N ILE A 332 -9.29 -28.71 -2.83
CA ILE A 332 -8.24 -27.70 -2.56
C ILE A 332 -7.11 -27.74 -3.60
N GLY A 333 -7.10 -28.76 -4.47
CA GLY A 333 -6.07 -28.95 -5.49
C GLY A 333 -6.05 -27.89 -6.59
N LYS A 334 -5.03 -27.97 -7.45
CA LYS A 334 -4.89 -27.13 -8.65
C LYS A 334 -5.97 -27.47 -9.68
N LEU A 335 -6.69 -26.45 -10.19
CA LEU A 335 -7.62 -26.61 -11.30
C LEU A 335 -6.90 -26.28 -12.61
N ILE A 336 -7.00 -27.17 -13.60
CA ILE A 336 -6.35 -27.01 -14.90
C ILE A 336 -7.42 -27.05 -15.99
N LEU A 337 -7.53 -25.96 -16.76
CA LEU A 337 -8.47 -25.85 -17.88
C LEU A 337 -7.68 -25.70 -19.19
N PRO A 338 -7.79 -26.63 -20.16
CA PRO A 338 -7.15 -26.49 -21.45
C PRO A 338 -7.65 -25.24 -22.20
N ALA A 339 -6.75 -24.43 -22.75
CA ALA A 339 -7.12 -23.24 -23.53
C ALA A 339 -7.84 -23.59 -24.85
N LYS A 340 -7.66 -24.81 -25.35
CA LYS A 340 -8.41 -25.34 -26.51
C LYS A 340 -9.91 -25.57 -26.24
N ASN A 341 -10.33 -25.55 -24.98
CA ASN A 341 -11.73 -25.75 -24.61
C ASN A 341 -12.58 -24.57 -25.09
N THR A 342 -13.87 -24.83 -25.31
CA THR A 342 -14.81 -23.80 -25.77
C THR A 342 -15.11 -22.81 -24.65
N ALA A 343 -15.58 -21.60 -24.98
CA ALA A 343 -16.03 -20.64 -23.96
C ALA A 343 -17.16 -21.22 -23.08
N GLU A 344 -18.00 -22.10 -23.64
CA GLU A 344 -19.06 -22.80 -22.91
C GLU A 344 -18.51 -23.72 -21.81
N ASP A 345 -17.38 -24.39 -22.03
CA ASP A 345 -16.74 -25.23 -21.01
C ASP A 345 -16.29 -24.40 -19.78
N PHE A 346 -15.77 -23.18 -20.00
CA PHE A 346 -15.37 -22.29 -18.92
C PHE A 346 -16.60 -21.74 -18.17
N GLU A 347 -17.66 -21.36 -18.88
CA GLU A 347 -18.91 -20.91 -18.25
C GLU A 347 -19.59 -22.03 -17.46
N ASN A 348 -19.55 -23.26 -17.95
CA ASN A 348 -20.03 -24.44 -17.22
C ASN A 348 -19.22 -24.66 -15.93
N CYS A 349 -17.90 -24.53 -15.98
CA CYS A 349 -17.04 -24.60 -14.80
C CYS A 349 -17.33 -23.47 -13.79
N LYS A 350 -17.52 -22.24 -14.28
CA LYS A 350 -17.93 -21.08 -13.45
C LYS A 350 -19.27 -21.32 -12.76
N LYS A 351 -20.25 -21.89 -13.48
CA LYS A 351 -21.56 -22.24 -12.94
C LYS A 351 -21.47 -23.35 -11.90
N GLU A 352 -20.63 -24.36 -12.11
CA GLU A 352 -20.35 -25.42 -11.14
C GLU A 352 -19.80 -24.85 -9.83
N TRP A 353 -18.76 -24.02 -9.90
CA TRP A 353 -18.19 -23.37 -8.72
C TRP A 353 -19.17 -22.42 -8.02
N THR A 354 -19.99 -21.70 -8.79
CA THR A 354 -21.06 -20.86 -8.25
C THR A 354 -22.07 -21.70 -7.45
N ASN A 355 -22.50 -22.83 -8.02
CA ASN A 355 -23.44 -23.75 -7.35
C ASN A 355 -22.81 -24.36 -6.10
N LYS A 356 -21.55 -24.77 -6.16
CA LYS A 356 -20.80 -25.34 -5.03
C LYS A 356 -20.67 -24.35 -3.88
N LEU A 357 -20.29 -23.11 -4.19
CA LEU A 357 -20.23 -22.00 -3.23
C LEU A 357 -21.59 -21.71 -2.59
N ASN A 358 -22.66 -21.66 -3.39
CA ASN A 358 -24.00 -21.41 -2.88
C ASN A 358 -24.53 -22.56 -2.01
N LYS A 359 -24.25 -23.81 -2.41
CA LYS A 359 -24.56 -25.01 -1.63
C LYS A 359 -23.85 -24.96 -0.28
N TRP A 360 -22.55 -24.68 -0.27
CA TRP A 360 -21.77 -24.56 0.96
C TRP A 360 -22.24 -23.42 1.86
N LYS A 361 -22.56 -22.25 1.30
CA LYS A 361 -23.15 -21.13 2.07
C LYS A 361 -24.45 -21.56 2.77
N LYS A 362 -25.31 -22.31 2.07
CA LYS A 362 -26.56 -22.83 2.64
C LYS A 362 -26.31 -23.86 3.73
N GLU A 363 -25.43 -24.83 3.49
CA GLU A 363 -25.06 -25.87 4.46
C GLU A 363 -24.41 -25.27 5.71
N GLY A 364 -23.52 -24.29 5.55
CA GLY A 364 -22.89 -23.60 6.68
C GLY A 364 -23.89 -22.89 7.58
N VAL A 365 -24.89 -22.23 6.99
CA VAL A 365 -26.01 -21.62 7.74
C VAL A 365 -26.83 -22.69 8.44
N GLU A 366 -27.21 -23.77 7.76
CA GLU A 366 -27.96 -24.88 8.34
C GLU A 366 -27.22 -25.55 9.51
N LEU A 367 -25.90 -25.75 9.38
CA LEU A 367 -25.05 -26.26 10.45
C LEU A 367 -25.07 -25.34 11.67
N ARG A 368 -24.96 -24.01 11.50
CA ARG A 368 -25.06 -23.06 12.61
C ARG A 368 -26.44 -23.00 13.24
N TYR A 369 -27.51 -23.25 12.47
CA TYR A 369 -28.86 -23.39 13.04
C TYR A 369 -29.00 -24.65 13.89
N ASN A 370 -28.44 -25.77 13.44
CA ASN A 370 -28.49 -27.05 14.16
C ASN A 370 -27.54 -27.09 15.37
N TYR A 371 -26.39 -26.41 15.27
CA TYR A 371 -25.37 -26.29 16.31
C TYR A 371 -24.99 -24.81 16.51
N PRO A 372 -25.76 -24.04 17.30
CA PRO A 372 -25.52 -22.60 17.48
C PRO A 372 -24.14 -22.23 18.03
N CYS A 373 -23.50 -23.14 18.76
CA CYS A 373 -22.11 -23.00 19.21
C CYS A 373 -21.11 -22.80 18.06
N LEU A 374 -21.41 -23.28 16.85
CA LEU A 374 -20.57 -23.04 15.66
C LEU A 374 -20.58 -21.57 15.21
N ALA A 375 -21.52 -20.74 15.68
CA ALA A 375 -21.49 -19.31 15.43
C ALA A 375 -20.40 -18.57 16.23
N TYR A 376 -19.65 -19.26 17.10
CA TYR A 376 -18.49 -18.69 17.82
C TYR A 376 -17.18 -18.79 17.01
N PHE A 377 -17.24 -19.47 15.87
CA PHE A 377 -16.12 -19.68 14.97
C PHE A 377 -16.55 -19.31 13.53
N THR A 378 -15.66 -18.65 12.80
CA THR A 378 -15.71 -18.70 11.34
C THR A 378 -15.53 -20.15 10.89
N MET A 379 -16.01 -20.49 9.69
CA MET A 379 -15.85 -21.84 9.16
C MET A 379 -14.37 -22.19 8.96
N ASN A 380 -13.52 -21.21 8.66
CA ASN A 380 -12.07 -21.41 8.62
C ASN A 380 -11.48 -21.74 9.99
N GLU A 381 -11.87 -21.04 11.05
CA GLU A 381 -11.44 -21.37 12.42
C GLU A 381 -11.95 -22.76 12.83
N ALA A 382 -13.19 -23.11 12.50
CA ALA A 382 -13.72 -24.45 12.75
C ALA A 382 -12.90 -25.55 12.04
N GLN A 383 -12.56 -25.33 10.77
CA GLN A 383 -11.70 -26.25 10.01
C GLN A 383 -10.28 -26.31 10.59
N HIS A 384 -9.74 -25.18 11.04
CA HIS A 384 -8.43 -25.13 11.69
C HIS A 384 -8.43 -25.91 13.01
N LEU A 385 -9.46 -25.72 13.85
CA LEU A 385 -9.64 -26.48 15.08
C LEU A 385 -9.71 -27.99 14.82
N ILE A 386 -10.49 -28.42 13.83
CA ILE A 386 -10.57 -29.82 13.40
C ILE A 386 -9.18 -30.35 13.02
N ALA A 387 -8.42 -29.59 12.23
CA ALA A 387 -7.07 -29.97 11.83
C ALA A 387 -6.13 -30.07 13.04
N MET A 388 -6.16 -29.09 13.95
CA MET A 388 -5.30 -29.05 15.14
C MET A 388 -5.64 -30.18 16.13
N MET A 389 -6.92 -30.42 16.40
CA MET A 389 -7.36 -31.55 17.23
C MET A 389 -6.89 -32.88 16.64
N ASN A 390 -7.05 -33.06 15.33
CA ASN A 390 -6.59 -34.27 14.65
C ASN A 390 -5.07 -34.45 14.69
N GLN A 391 -4.30 -33.37 14.56
CA GLN A 391 -2.84 -33.41 14.65
C GLN A 391 -2.37 -33.70 16.09
N ILE A 392 -3.00 -33.09 17.10
CA ILE A 392 -2.66 -33.33 18.51
C ILE A 392 -2.91 -34.80 18.89
N LEU A 393 -4.00 -35.40 18.40
CA LEU A 393 -4.32 -36.80 18.64
C LEU A 393 -3.31 -37.82 18.04
N ILE A 394 -2.39 -37.38 17.18
CA ILE A 394 -1.30 -38.23 16.66
C ILE A 394 -0.26 -38.50 17.76
N PHE A 395 -0.08 -37.55 18.68
CA PHE A 395 0.89 -37.64 19.76
C PHE A 395 0.34 -38.44 20.95
N GLU A 396 1.24 -38.89 21.82
CA GLU A 396 0.88 -39.58 23.06
C GLU A 396 0.06 -38.67 23.99
N ASN A 397 -0.91 -39.27 24.70
CA ASN A 397 -1.85 -38.56 25.57
C ASN A 397 -1.18 -37.61 26.59
N GLN A 398 0.02 -37.95 27.05
CA GLN A 398 0.77 -37.15 28.02
C GLN A 398 1.19 -35.75 27.51
N TYR A 399 1.10 -35.49 26.21
CA TYR A 399 1.42 -34.18 25.61
C TYR A 399 0.18 -33.40 25.18
N TRP A 400 -1.01 -33.98 25.29
CA TRP A 400 -2.23 -33.36 24.79
C TRP A 400 -2.54 -32.05 25.49
N ASP A 401 -2.39 -31.99 26.81
CA ASP A 401 -2.75 -30.79 27.58
C ASP A 401 -1.82 -29.61 27.26
N ASP A 402 -0.51 -29.84 27.14
CA ASP A 402 0.46 -28.80 26.77
C ASP A 402 0.25 -28.28 25.34
N LEU A 403 -0.12 -29.15 24.39
CA LEU A 403 -0.41 -28.72 23.03
C LEU A 403 -1.77 -28.01 22.94
N ALA A 404 -2.79 -28.57 23.58
CA ALA A 404 -4.15 -28.08 23.49
C ALA A 404 -4.36 -26.77 24.24
N SER A 405 -3.67 -26.55 25.36
CA SER A 405 -3.71 -25.30 26.13
C SER A 405 -3.36 -24.06 25.30
N LYS A 406 -2.50 -24.21 24.28
CA LYS A 406 -2.20 -23.14 23.33
C LYS A 406 -3.10 -23.14 22.10
N TYR A 407 -3.28 -24.29 21.47
CA TYR A 407 -3.85 -24.35 20.12
C TYR A 407 -5.37 -24.56 20.07
N ILE A 408 -5.99 -25.05 21.14
CA ILE A 408 -7.42 -25.41 21.18
C ILE A 408 -8.14 -24.65 22.28
N LEU A 409 -7.62 -24.68 23.51
CA LEU A 409 -8.26 -24.11 24.69
C LEU A 409 -8.69 -22.65 24.50
N PRO A 410 -7.89 -21.74 23.91
CA PRO A 410 -8.29 -20.34 23.76
C PRO A 410 -9.49 -20.14 22.82
N TYR A 411 -9.74 -21.07 21.89
CA TYR A 411 -10.96 -21.08 21.07
C TYR A 411 -12.17 -21.54 21.90
N PHE A 412 -12.02 -22.60 22.69
CA PHE A 412 -13.10 -23.11 23.52
C PHE A 412 -13.44 -22.16 24.68
N GLN A 413 -12.49 -21.33 25.11
CA GLN A 413 -12.73 -20.26 26.08
C GLN A 413 -13.67 -19.15 25.55
N ARG A 414 -13.87 -19.03 24.22
CA ARG A 414 -14.96 -18.19 23.68
C ARG A 414 -16.34 -18.78 23.98
N LEU A 415 -16.45 -20.11 24.10
CA LEU A 415 -17.70 -20.78 24.44
C LEU A 415 -17.96 -20.72 25.94
N ASP A 416 -16.92 -20.95 26.75
CA ASP A 416 -16.96 -20.85 28.21
C ASP A 416 -15.62 -20.33 28.74
N TYR A 417 -15.60 -19.10 29.25
CA TYR A 417 -14.37 -18.46 29.74
C TYR A 417 -13.75 -19.19 30.94
N SER A 418 -14.54 -20.01 31.64
CA SER A 418 -14.08 -20.72 32.84
C SER A 418 -13.36 -22.03 32.53
N LEU A 419 -13.37 -22.47 31.27
CA LEU A 419 -12.74 -23.72 30.84
C LEU A 419 -11.22 -23.69 31.08
N GLN A 420 -10.71 -24.69 31.81
CA GLN A 420 -9.30 -24.80 32.17
C GLN A 420 -8.54 -25.89 31.40
N ASN A 421 -9.23 -26.94 30.94
CA ASN A 421 -8.62 -28.04 30.19
C ASN A 421 -9.53 -28.50 29.05
N THR A 422 -8.96 -29.25 28.11
CA THR A 422 -9.67 -29.78 26.93
C THR A 422 -9.56 -31.31 26.82
N SER A 423 -9.07 -31.98 27.85
CA SER A 423 -8.71 -33.41 27.81
C SER A 423 -9.94 -34.29 27.61
N GLU A 424 -11.06 -33.96 28.26
CA GLU A 424 -12.36 -34.62 28.04
C GLU A 424 -12.81 -34.42 26.59
N THR A 425 -12.76 -33.17 26.10
CA THR A 425 -13.15 -32.82 24.72
C THR A 425 -12.32 -33.55 23.66
N LEU A 426 -11.01 -33.68 23.87
CA LEU A 426 -10.11 -34.43 22.98
C LEU A 426 -10.37 -35.93 23.03
N SER A 427 -10.68 -36.46 24.21
CA SER A 427 -11.04 -37.87 24.38
C SER A 427 -12.33 -38.20 23.64
N GLU A 428 -13.36 -37.37 23.77
CA GLU A 428 -14.60 -37.51 22.99
C GLU A 428 -14.36 -37.36 21.48
N TRP A 429 -13.53 -36.39 21.07
CA TRP A 429 -13.18 -36.20 19.66
C TRP A 429 -12.52 -37.45 19.05
N LYS A 430 -11.73 -38.17 19.84
CA LYS A 430 -11.06 -39.42 19.42
C LYS A 430 -12.07 -40.54 19.14
N GLU A 431 -13.22 -40.54 19.80
CA GLU A 431 -14.25 -41.58 19.68
C GLU A 431 -15.22 -41.37 18.51
N ILE A 432 -15.24 -40.18 17.90
CA ILE A 432 -16.19 -39.85 16.82
C ILE A 432 -15.74 -40.42 15.46
N LEU A 433 -16.68 -41.11 14.79
CA LEU A 433 -16.50 -41.79 13.51
C LEU A 433 -16.06 -40.85 12.36
N ASP A 434 -16.57 -39.62 12.31
CA ASP A 434 -16.26 -38.62 11.28
C ASP A 434 -15.62 -37.35 11.87
N LYS A 435 -14.46 -37.49 12.50
CA LYS A 435 -13.65 -36.39 13.06
C LYS A 435 -13.08 -35.40 12.03
N LYS A 436 -13.56 -35.41 10.79
CA LYS A 436 -13.15 -34.46 9.72
C LYS A 436 -14.24 -33.46 9.37
N SER A 437 -15.45 -33.61 9.89
CA SER A 437 -16.57 -32.71 9.57
C SER A 437 -16.84 -31.66 10.63
N VAL A 438 -17.33 -30.51 10.17
CA VAL A 438 -17.79 -29.41 11.02
C VAL A 438 -18.99 -29.80 11.88
N ARG A 439 -19.80 -30.77 11.43
CA ARG A 439 -20.89 -31.35 12.22
C ARG A 439 -20.38 -31.98 13.51
N SER A 440 -19.39 -32.85 13.40
CA SER A 440 -18.77 -33.52 14.57
C SER A 440 -18.20 -32.50 15.56
N LEU A 441 -17.57 -31.43 15.05
CA LEU A 441 -17.09 -30.35 15.92
C LEU A 441 -18.25 -29.70 16.67
N GLY A 442 -19.34 -29.40 15.97
CA GLY A 442 -20.58 -28.87 16.56
C GLY A 442 -21.13 -29.75 17.68
N GLU A 443 -21.14 -31.07 17.52
CA GLU A 443 -21.60 -32.03 18.54
C GLU A 443 -20.78 -31.98 19.82
N VAL A 444 -19.45 -31.99 19.68
CA VAL A 444 -18.52 -31.97 20.82
C VAL A 444 -18.58 -30.63 21.55
N VAL A 445 -18.44 -29.52 20.83
CA VAL A 445 -18.35 -28.20 21.47
C VAL A 445 -19.71 -27.70 21.98
N SER A 446 -20.82 -28.31 21.52
CA SER A 446 -22.15 -28.04 22.09
C SER A 446 -22.24 -28.38 23.58
N LYS A 447 -21.47 -29.35 24.08
CA LYS A 447 -21.46 -29.70 25.51
C LYS A 447 -20.84 -28.59 26.35
N ILE A 448 -19.70 -28.06 25.90
CA ILE A 448 -19.04 -26.90 26.51
C ILE A 448 -20.01 -25.71 26.52
N TRP A 449 -20.58 -25.39 25.36
CA TRP A 449 -21.47 -24.26 25.21
C TRP A 449 -22.74 -24.35 26.07
N LYS A 450 -23.34 -25.54 26.20
CA LYS A 450 -24.54 -25.75 27.05
C LYS A 450 -24.28 -25.51 28.54
N ASN A 451 -23.06 -25.75 29.01
CA ASN A 451 -22.68 -25.55 30.41
C ASN A 451 -22.18 -24.13 30.70
N SER A 452 -21.97 -23.33 29.65
CA SER A 452 -21.41 -21.99 29.73
C SER A 452 -22.25 -21.03 30.56
N ARG A 453 -21.54 -20.13 31.25
CA ARG A 453 -22.15 -19.02 32.01
C ARG A 453 -21.99 -17.68 31.32
N ASN A 454 -21.40 -17.63 30.12
CA ASN A 454 -21.02 -16.39 29.44
C ASN A 454 -22.23 -15.47 29.18
N ASN A 455 -23.40 -16.06 28.90
CA ASN A 455 -24.65 -15.35 28.59
C ASN A 455 -25.51 -15.02 29.83
N LYS A 456 -25.03 -15.27 31.06
CA LYS A 456 -25.81 -14.99 32.27
C LYS A 456 -25.87 -13.50 32.57
N ARG A 457 -27.06 -13.01 32.94
CA ARG A 457 -27.30 -11.66 33.44
C ARG A 457 -27.58 -11.64 34.93
N ALA A 458 -27.23 -10.54 35.58
CA ALA A 458 -27.70 -10.24 36.92
C ALA A 458 -29.24 -10.06 36.92
N PRO A 459 -29.94 -10.55 37.96
CA PRO A 459 -31.40 -10.41 38.06
C PRO A 459 -31.82 -8.94 38.20
N ASN A 460 -33.05 -8.63 37.79
CA ASN A 460 -33.72 -7.32 37.97
C ASN A 460 -33.08 -6.11 37.25
N GLN A 461 -32.29 -6.33 36.20
CA GLN A 461 -31.74 -5.26 35.36
C GLN A 461 -32.73 -4.84 34.27
N ILE A 462 -32.95 -3.53 34.11
CA ILE A 462 -33.81 -2.94 33.07
C ILE A 462 -32.89 -2.32 32.01
N THR A 463 -33.07 -2.73 30.76
CA THR A 463 -32.34 -2.14 29.64
C THR A 463 -33.17 -1.05 28.96
N SER A 464 -32.55 0.07 28.64
CA SER A 464 -33.12 1.11 27.75
C SER A 464 -32.95 0.77 26.27
N LEU A 465 -32.21 -0.30 25.95
CA LEU A 465 -32.08 -0.80 24.59
C LEU A 465 -33.36 -1.51 24.15
N HIS A 466 -33.72 -1.35 22.89
CA HIS A 466 -34.88 -2.01 22.33
C HIS A 466 -34.57 -3.47 21.98
N GLN A 467 -35.41 -4.37 22.47
CA GLN A 467 -35.37 -5.79 22.08
C GLN A 467 -36.04 -6.02 20.72
N GLY A 468 -35.56 -7.03 19.98
CA GLY A 468 -36.15 -7.45 18.72
C GLY A 468 -35.94 -6.50 17.53
N LYS A 469 -35.14 -5.44 17.72
CA LYS A 469 -34.69 -4.54 16.64
C LYS A 469 -33.24 -4.09 16.88
N PRO A 470 -32.51 -3.67 15.84
CA PRO A 470 -31.17 -3.09 16.01
C PRO A 470 -31.21 -1.82 16.88
N ASN A 471 -30.10 -1.50 17.53
CA ASN A 471 -29.91 -0.27 18.30
C ASN A 471 -28.67 0.45 17.78
N LEU A 472 -28.84 1.54 17.02
CA LEU A 472 -27.70 2.33 16.50
C LEU A 472 -27.35 3.43 17.50
N ILE A 473 -26.09 3.49 17.90
CA ILE A 473 -25.55 4.47 18.85
C ILE A 473 -24.43 5.23 18.14
N ILE A 474 -24.59 6.53 18.02
CA ILE A 474 -23.61 7.43 17.41
C ILE A 474 -22.94 8.24 18.51
N LEU A 475 -21.63 8.09 18.60
CA LEU A 475 -20.81 8.78 19.59
C LEU A 475 -20.54 10.21 19.10
N ALA A 476 -20.88 11.21 19.92
CA ALA A 476 -20.43 12.58 19.68
C ALA A 476 -18.88 12.65 19.77
N THR A 477 -18.28 13.67 19.14
CA THR A 477 -16.83 13.88 18.88
C THR A 477 -15.86 13.74 20.06
N ASN A 478 -16.35 13.53 21.29
CA ASN A 478 -15.52 13.27 22.46
C ASN A 478 -15.36 11.75 22.67
N ASN A 479 -14.16 11.23 22.39
CA ASN A 479 -13.70 9.84 22.48
C ASN A 479 -14.11 9.10 23.79
N LYS A 480 -15.38 8.71 23.95
CA LYS A 480 -15.87 7.90 25.09
C LYS A 480 -16.55 6.61 24.61
N GLY A 481 -16.12 6.08 23.46
CA GLY A 481 -16.76 4.95 22.81
C GLY A 481 -16.74 3.67 23.63
N PHE A 482 -15.56 3.27 24.11
CA PHE A 482 -15.46 2.06 24.94
C PHE A 482 -16.13 2.21 26.31
N ALA A 483 -16.06 3.39 26.93
CA ALA A 483 -16.84 3.69 28.14
C ALA A 483 -18.34 3.52 27.91
N THR A 484 -18.86 3.95 26.74
CA THR A 484 -20.26 3.73 26.35
C THR A 484 -20.58 2.24 26.30
N ILE A 485 -19.74 1.44 25.65
CA ILE A 485 -19.93 -0.02 25.57
C ILE A 485 -19.97 -0.63 26.97
N LEU A 486 -18.98 -0.34 27.83
CA LEU A 486 -18.97 -0.85 29.21
C LEU A 486 -20.23 -0.47 29.97
N ASN A 487 -20.69 0.76 29.82
CA ASN A 487 -21.91 1.20 30.48
C ASN A 487 -23.18 0.50 29.93
N LEU A 488 -23.22 0.10 28.65
CA LEU A 488 -24.30 -0.75 28.12
C LEU A 488 -24.32 -2.10 28.83
N TYR A 489 -23.16 -2.74 28.99
CA TYR A 489 -23.04 -4.02 29.70
C TYR A 489 -23.36 -3.89 31.20
N LYS A 490 -22.94 -2.79 31.84
CA LYS A 490 -23.34 -2.45 33.23
C LYS A 490 -24.85 -2.31 33.37
N SER A 491 -25.51 -1.64 32.43
CA SER A 491 -26.97 -1.42 32.46
C SER A 491 -27.81 -2.69 32.36
N ILE A 492 -27.22 -3.79 31.88
CA ILE A 492 -27.88 -5.09 31.76
C ILE A 492 -27.30 -6.14 32.73
N GLY A 493 -26.34 -5.74 33.58
CA GLY A 493 -25.65 -6.63 34.51
C GLY A 493 -24.99 -7.84 33.85
N MET A 494 -24.26 -7.62 32.76
CA MET A 494 -23.58 -8.67 32.00
C MET A 494 -22.10 -8.33 31.83
N LEU A 495 -21.22 -9.33 31.82
CA LEU A 495 -19.81 -9.11 31.52
C LEU A 495 -19.58 -9.13 30.00
N PRO A 496 -18.92 -8.12 29.42
CA PRO A 496 -18.54 -8.18 28.02
C PRO A 496 -17.47 -9.26 27.81
N ARG A 497 -17.54 -9.97 26.68
CA ARG A 497 -16.58 -10.98 26.24
C ARG A 497 -16.40 -10.90 24.73
N ALA A 498 -15.38 -11.53 24.17
CA ALA A 498 -15.08 -11.44 22.73
C ALA A 498 -16.20 -11.98 21.83
N GLU A 499 -16.98 -12.95 22.27
CA GLU A 499 -18.16 -13.42 21.55
C GLU A 499 -19.29 -12.38 21.51
N HIS A 500 -19.34 -11.47 22.48
CA HIS A 500 -20.38 -10.45 22.62
C HIS A 500 -20.02 -9.15 21.90
N VAL A 501 -18.73 -8.78 21.85
CA VAL A 501 -18.27 -7.52 21.26
C VAL A 501 -17.33 -7.78 20.09
N LEU A 502 -17.75 -7.42 18.88
CA LEU A 502 -16.89 -7.42 17.70
C LEU A 502 -16.42 -6.00 17.39
N ILE A 503 -15.13 -5.73 17.62
CA ILE A 503 -14.49 -4.49 17.20
C ILE A 503 -14.06 -4.63 15.75
N CYS A 504 -14.65 -3.82 14.87
CA CYS A 504 -14.32 -3.85 13.45
C CYS A 504 -12.91 -3.32 13.21
N LYS A 505 -12.15 -4.09 12.44
CA LYS A 505 -10.86 -3.74 11.86
C LYS A 505 -11.02 -3.69 10.33
N LYS A 506 -10.03 -3.14 9.63
CA LYS A 506 -10.00 -3.16 8.15
C LYS A 506 -10.03 -4.59 7.59
N THR A 507 -9.51 -5.55 8.34
CA THR A 507 -9.45 -6.98 8.02
C THR A 507 -10.71 -7.75 8.42
N THR A 508 -11.61 -7.20 9.25
CA THR A 508 -12.84 -7.89 9.66
C THR A 508 -13.68 -8.27 8.45
N THR A 509 -14.11 -9.52 8.44
CA THR A 509 -14.81 -10.19 7.36
C THR A 509 -16.32 -10.09 7.50
N GLU A 510 -17.04 -10.32 6.40
CA GLU A 510 -18.50 -10.47 6.41
C GLU A 510 -18.95 -11.63 7.32
N GLU A 511 -18.18 -12.72 7.37
CA GLU A 511 -18.52 -13.92 8.13
C GLU A 511 -18.44 -13.71 9.64
N GLU A 512 -17.43 -12.99 10.15
CA GLU A 512 -17.36 -12.66 11.59
C GLU A 512 -18.60 -11.88 12.07
N ILE A 513 -19.10 -10.99 11.21
CA ILE A 513 -20.31 -10.21 11.49
C ILE A 513 -21.56 -11.09 11.38
N GLU A 514 -21.63 -12.00 10.39
CA GLU A 514 -22.70 -13.01 10.31
C GLU A 514 -22.72 -13.91 11.55
N CYS A 515 -21.57 -14.34 12.03
CA CYS A 515 -21.41 -15.08 13.28
C CYS A 515 -21.94 -14.29 14.48
N LEU A 516 -21.56 -13.02 14.64
CA LEU A 516 -22.07 -12.16 15.71
C LEU A 516 -23.60 -12.05 15.69
N LEU A 517 -24.18 -11.83 14.49
CA LEU A 517 -25.63 -11.75 14.30
C LEU A 517 -26.32 -13.07 14.62
N LEU A 518 -25.76 -14.20 14.16
CA LEU A 518 -26.29 -15.53 14.49
C LEU A 518 -26.23 -15.81 15.98
N ARG A 519 -25.17 -15.40 16.69
CA ARG A 519 -25.11 -15.51 18.16
C ARG A 519 -26.23 -14.70 18.81
N ALA A 520 -26.44 -13.45 18.37
CA ALA A 520 -27.53 -12.60 18.87
C ALA A 520 -28.92 -13.20 18.64
N LEU A 521 -29.14 -13.82 17.48
CA LEU A 521 -30.43 -14.38 17.09
C LEU A 521 -30.69 -15.77 17.70
N LEU A 522 -29.68 -16.65 17.73
CA LEU A 522 -29.86 -18.06 18.11
C LEU A 522 -29.73 -18.31 19.61
N CYS A 523 -28.94 -17.53 20.35
CA CYS A 523 -28.78 -17.74 21.80
C CYS A 523 -30.11 -17.55 22.56
N THR A 524 -31.06 -16.80 21.99
CA THR A 524 -32.40 -16.59 22.57
C THR A 524 -33.23 -17.89 22.63
N ARG A 525 -33.03 -18.81 21.68
CA ARG A 525 -33.82 -20.06 21.55
C ARG A 525 -33.49 -21.11 22.61
N GLN A 526 -32.28 -21.09 23.17
CA GLN A 526 -31.85 -22.10 24.13
C GLN A 526 -32.49 -21.90 25.51
N PHE A 527 -32.84 -20.66 25.85
CA PHE A 527 -33.35 -20.30 27.16
C PHE A 527 -34.85 -20.02 27.18
N GLU A 528 -35.61 -20.34 26.13
CA GLU A 528 -37.09 -20.20 26.14
C GLU A 528 -37.79 -20.98 27.28
N LYS A 529 -37.09 -21.91 27.94
CA LYS A 529 -37.59 -22.68 29.09
C LYS A 529 -37.39 -22.01 30.46
N ASP A 530 -36.47 -21.05 30.56
CA ASP A 530 -36.24 -20.26 31.77
C ASP A 530 -36.58 -18.80 31.45
N SER A 531 -36.92 -17.98 32.43
CA SER A 531 -37.22 -16.55 32.25
C SER A 531 -35.98 -15.70 31.84
N ALA A 532 -35.15 -16.19 30.92
CA ALA A 532 -33.86 -15.63 30.57
C ALA A 532 -34.03 -14.42 29.65
N GLN A 533 -33.46 -13.31 30.07
CA GLN A 533 -33.36 -12.11 29.26
C GLN A 533 -32.32 -12.30 28.14
N ALA A 534 -32.47 -11.52 27.07
CA ALA A 534 -31.44 -11.11 26.10
C ALA A 534 -29.97 -11.46 26.42
N SER A 535 -29.09 -11.83 25.50
CA SER A 535 -27.67 -11.42 25.61
C SER A 535 -27.44 -10.20 24.73
N LEU A 536 -26.62 -9.25 25.19
CA LEU A 536 -26.24 -8.09 24.37
C LEU A 536 -25.06 -8.45 23.47
N TYR A 537 -25.22 -8.19 22.17
CA TYR A 537 -24.16 -8.28 21.19
C TYR A 537 -23.91 -6.92 20.54
N CYS A 538 -22.65 -6.53 20.39
CA CYS A 538 -22.24 -5.23 19.90
C CYS A 538 -21.32 -5.35 18.69
N LEU A 539 -21.69 -4.68 17.60
CA LEU A 539 -20.80 -4.38 16.49
C LEU A 539 -20.24 -2.97 16.69
N VAL A 540 -18.92 -2.84 16.73
CA VAL A 540 -18.27 -1.58 17.14
C VAL A 540 -17.36 -1.07 16.04
N TRP A 541 -17.44 0.23 15.75
CA TRP A 541 -16.64 0.94 14.73
C TRP A 541 -16.84 0.42 13.29
N PRO A 542 -18.08 0.22 12.80
CA PRO A 542 -18.31 -0.27 11.43
C PRO A 542 -17.64 0.60 10.34
N GLU A 543 -17.35 1.86 10.62
CA GLU A 543 -16.56 2.75 9.78
C GLU A 543 -15.12 2.29 9.51
N LYS A 544 -14.52 1.45 10.39
CA LYS A 544 -13.19 0.85 10.19
C LYS A 544 -13.20 -0.27 9.13
N LEU A 545 -14.37 -0.78 8.74
CA LEU A 545 -14.49 -1.81 7.70
C LEU A 545 -14.13 -1.25 6.32
N ALA A 546 -13.50 -2.06 5.47
CA ALA A 546 -13.32 -1.72 4.07
C ALA A 546 -14.67 -1.50 3.36
N LYS A 547 -14.77 -0.53 2.43
CA LYS A 547 -16.04 -0.20 1.73
C LYS A 547 -16.73 -1.41 1.09
N LYS A 548 -15.97 -2.30 0.43
CA LYS A 548 -16.51 -3.54 -0.15
C LYS A 548 -17.15 -4.45 0.91
N THR A 549 -16.57 -4.51 2.11
CA THR A 549 -17.11 -5.25 3.25
C THR A 549 -18.34 -4.56 3.81
N GLN A 550 -18.34 -3.23 3.98
CA GLN A 550 -19.52 -2.48 4.44
C GLN A 550 -20.73 -2.76 3.55
N ALA A 551 -20.57 -2.73 2.22
CA ALA A 551 -21.65 -3.02 1.28
C ALA A 551 -22.21 -4.45 1.43
N LYS A 552 -21.36 -5.44 1.72
CA LYS A 552 -21.80 -6.83 2.03
C LYS A 552 -22.54 -6.90 3.37
N VAL A 553 -22.02 -6.22 4.39
CA VAL A 553 -22.64 -6.16 5.73
C VAL A 553 -24.01 -5.48 5.69
N VAL A 554 -24.18 -4.43 4.90
CA VAL A 554 -25.50 -3.80 4.69
C VAL A 554 -26.51 -4.80 4.14
N LYS A 555 -26.13 -5.58 3.11
CA LYS A 555 -27.00 -6.63 2.55
C LYS A 555 -27.30 -7.72 3.60
N LEU A 556 -26.31 -8.08 4.41
CA LEU A 556 -26.44 -9.07 5.48
C LEU A 556 -27.44 -8.60 6.55
N LEU A 557 -27.32 -7.36 7.04
CA LEU A 557 -28.23 -6.75 8.01
C LEU A 557 -29.65 -6.64 7.45
N GLN A 558 -29.78 -6.23 6.19
CA GLN A 558 -31.07 -6.18 5.51
C GLN A 558 -31.73 -7.56 5.49
N ARG A 559 -30.97 -8.59 5.11
CA ARG A 559 -31.45 -9.98 5.04
C ARG A 559 -31.85 -10.54 6.39
N MET A 560 -31.03 -10.35 7.42
CA MET A 560 -31.20 -11.04 8.72
C MET A 560 -32.02 -10.26 9.75
N LEU A 561 -32.01 -8.92 9.71
CA LEU A 561 -32.66 -8.09 10.74
C LEU A 561 -33.80 -7.23 10.22
N LEU A 562 -33.79 -6.83 8.94
CA LEU A 562 -34.74 -5.83 8.42
C LEU A 562 -35.84 -6.40 7.51
N GLN A 563 -35.71 -7.66 7.06
CA GLN A 563 -36.77 -8.31 6.29
C GLN A 563 -37.95 -8.74 7.20
N HIS A 564 -39.17 -8.37 6.80
CA HIS A 564 -40.40 -8.56 7.59
C HIS A 564 -40.66 -10.00 8.06
N SER A 565 -40.24 -11.01 7.29
CA SER A 565 -40.42 -12.43 7.65
C SER A 565 -39.52 -12.89 8.81
N GLU A 566 -38.34 -12.29 8.98
CA GLU A 566 -37.39 -12.60 10.06
C GLU A 566 -37.77 -11.85 11.35
N LEU A 567 -38.19 -10.58 11.22
CA LEU A 567 -38.67 -9.71 12.32
C LEU A 567 -39.82 -10.33 13.12
N GLN A 568 -40.69 -11.13 12.48
CA GLN A 568 -41.81 -11.77 13.18
C GLN A 568 -41.42 -13.04 13.93
N ARG A 569 -40.31 -13.70 13.57
CA ARG A 569 -39.88 -14.99 14.15
C ARG A 569 -38.99 -14.87 15.38
N MET A 570 -38.29 -13.76 15.57
CA MET A 570 -37.24 -13.61 16.59
C MET A 570 -37.44 -12.34 17.43
N LYS A 571 -38.37 -12.36 18.38
CA LYS A 571 -38.79 -11.16 19.14
C LYS A 571 -37.87 -10.75 20.30
N GLN A 572 -36.84 -11.54 20.61
CA GLN A 572 -36.11 -11.41 21.88
C GLN A 572 -34.59 -11.21 21.70
N TYR A 573 -34.07 -10.75 20.57
CA TYR A 573 -32.61 -10.47 20.48
C TYR A 573 -32.27 -9.06 21.00
N LEU A 574 -31.01 -8.87 21.43
CA LEU A 574 -30.48 -7.56 21.80
C LEU A 574 -29.16 -7.28 21.06
N PHE A 575 -29.23 -6.44 20.05
CA PHE A 575 -28.10 -6.12 19.18
C PHE A 575 -27.90 -4.60 19.10
N ALA A 576 -26.66 -4.15 19.29
CA ALA A 576 -26.27 -2.76 19.19
C ALA A 576 -25.16 -2.56 18.16
N VAL A 577 -25.23 -1.44 17.43
CA VAL A 577 -24.17 -0.96 16.56
C VAL A 577 -23.66 0.36 17.11
N VAL A 578 -22.39 0.41 17.49
CA VAL A 578 -21.76 1.59 18.07
C VAL A 578 -20.77 2.16 17.05
N SER A 579 -21.00 3.39 16.60
CA SER A 579 -20.19 4.04 15.57
C SER A 579 -19.79 5.46 16.01
N SER A 580 -18.62 5.91 15.55
CA SER A 580 -18.13 7.28 15.79
C SER A 580 -18.65 8.29 14.75
N ASN A 581 -19.24 7.84 13.64
CA ASN A 581 -19.79 8.74 12.62
C ASN A 581 -21.05 8.17 11.96
N MET A 582 -21.83 9.04 11.31
CA MET A 582 -23.01 8.64 10.51
C MET A 582 -22.69 8.36 9.04
N ASP A 583 -21.47 8.63 8.60
CA ASP A 583 -21.09 8.65 7.18
C ASP A 583 -20.72 7.26 6.62
N ASN A 584 -20.75 6.22 7.44
CA ASN A 584 -20.54 4.83 6.99
C ASN A 584 -21.85 4.17 6.56
N ASP A 585 -21.77 3.25 5.59
CA ASP A 585 -22.97 2.65 4.96
C ASP A 585 -23.83 1.85 5.96
N VAL A 586 -23.19 1.27 6.98
CA VAL A 586 -23.85 0.49 8.04
C VAL A 586 -24.67 1.39 8.96
N ALA A 587 -24.12 2.51 9.43
CA ALA A 587 -24.86 3.50 10.20
C ALA A 587 -25.98 4.14 9.35
N GLY A 588 -25.71 4.40 8.06
CA GLY A 588 -26.69 4.91 7.11
C GLY A 588 -27.93 4.03 6.99
N VAL A 589 -27.77 2.72 6.82
CA VAL A 589 -28.93 1.80 6.72
C VAL A 589 -29.68 1.62 8.05
N LEU A 590 -29.00 1.83 9.18
CA LEU A 590 -29.58 1.69 10.53
C LEU A 590 -30.08 3.01 11.13
N LYS A 591 -30.10 4.11 10.36
CA LYS A 591 -30.47 5.45 10.86
C LYS A 591 -31.84 5.51 11.54
N LEU A 592 -32.82 4.74 11.06
CA LEU A 592 -34.16 4.66 11.67
C LEU A 592 -34.18 3.98 13.05
N PHE A 593 -33.09 3.32 13.41
CA PHE A 593 -32.88 2.63 14.69
C PHE A 593 -31.93 3.40 15.61
N GLN A 594 -31.62 4.65 15.27
CA GLN A 594 -30.77 5.51 16.09
C GLN A 594 -31.42 5.78 17.45
N LEU A 595 -30.65 5.58 18.51
CA LEU A 595 -31.03 5.91 19.87
C LEU A 595 -30.41 7.23 20.30
N GLU A 596 -31.24 8.13 20.84
CA GLU A 596 -30.76 9.23 21.68
C GLU A 596 -30.43 8.65 23.05
N PHE A 597 -29.22 8.13 23.19
CA PHE A 597 -28.81 7.43 24.40
C PHE A 597 -28.03 8.37 25.32
N THR A 598 -28.59 8.68 26.49
CA THR A 598 -27.89 9.37 27.57
C THR A 598 -27.76 8.41 28.75
N PHE A 599 -26.53 8.20 29.24
CA PHE A 599 -26.36 7.54 30.53
C PHE A 599 -26.78 8.54 31.61
N GLY A 600 -27.97 8.35 32.18
CA GLY A 600 -28.21 8.85 33.53
C GLY A 600 -27.18 8.23 34.48
N GLU A 601 -26.79 8.93 35.54
CA GLU A 601 -26.02 8.32 36.63
C GLU A 601 -26.82 7.12 37.15
N SER A 602 -26.49 5.92 36.69
CA SER A 602 -27.26 4.74 37.02
C SER A 602 -26.96 4.36 38.47
N ILE A 603 -28.02 4.10 39.22
CA ILE A 603 -28.02 3.68 40.64
C ILE A 603 -27.59 2.19 40.76
N HIS A 604 -26.92 1.62 39.74
CA HIS A 604 -26.71 0.17 39.62
C HIS A 604 -25.31 -0.26 40.08
N SER A 605 -25.29 -1.27 40.94
CA SER A 605 -24.13 -1.78 41.70
C SER A 605 -23.20 -2.75 40.93
N PHE A 606 -23.39 -2.93 39.61
CA PHE A 606 -22.62 -3.92 38.85
C PHE A 606 -21.29 -3.33 38.36
N ASP A 607 -20.21 -3.67 39.07
CA ASP A 607 -18.84 -3.29 38.69
C ASP A 607 -18.17 -4.39 37.85
N VAL A 608 -18.11 -4.16 36.53
CA VAL A 608 -17.47 -5.06 35.56
C VAL A 608 -16.02 -5.37 35.95
N GLU A 609 -15.29 -4.41 36.52
CA GLU A 609 -13.86 -4.61 36.84
C GLU A 609 -13.66 -5.49 38.07
N GLU A 610 -14.52 -5.38 39.11
CA GLU A 610 -14.52 -6.29 40.27
C GLU A 610 -14.87 -7.73 39.90
N GLU A 611 -15.74 -7.88 38.91
CA GLU A 611 -16.13 -9.19 38.43
C GLU A 611 -15.02 -9.85 37.59
N LEU A 612 -14.28 -9.08 36.78
CA LEU A 612 -13.20 -9.60 35.94
C LEU A 612 -11.87 -9.78 36.67
N TYR A 613 -11.55 -8.91 37.63
CA TYR A 613 -10.21 -8.81 38.24
C TYR A 613 -10.29 -8.77 39.76
N THR A 614 -9.22 -9.22 40.43
CA THR A 614 -9.05 -8.93 41.87
C THR A 614 -8.55 -7.50 42.05
N LYS A 615 -9.06 -6.79 43.06
CA LYS A 615 -8.59 -5.43 43.42
C LYS A 615 -7.35 -5.44 44.31
N GLN A 616 -7.06 -6.57 44.95
CA GLN A 616 -5.94 -6.69 45.90
C GLN A 616 -4.85 -7.59 45.32
N LEU A 617 -3.64 -7.01 45.18
CA LEU A 617 -2.46 -7.73 44.72
C LEU A 617 -2.11 -8.91 45.65
N ASN A 618 -2.26 -8.76 46.97
CA ASN A 618 -2.00 -9.84 47.92
C ASN A 618 -2.93 -11.05 47.68
N SER A 619 -4.20 -10.82 47.33
CA SER A 619 -5.14 -11.89 46.99
C SER A 619 -4.71 -12.62 45.72
N PHE A 620 -4.26 -11.88 44.69
CA PHE A 620 -3.69 -12.48 43.47
C PHE A 620 -2.49 -13.38 43.77
N LEU A 621 -1.54 -12.87 44.56
CA LEU A 621 -0.30 -13.59 44.88
C LEU A 621 -0.55 -14.86 45.71
N ARG A 622 -1.52 -14.84 46.64
CA ARG A 622 -1.67 -15.89 47.68
C ARG A 622 -2.85 -16.84 47.49
N ASP A 623 -3.98 -16.38 46.95
CA ASP A 623 -5.16 -17.24 46.77
C ASP A 623 -5.06 -17.98 45.43
N LYS A 624 -4.90 -19.30 45.50
CA LYS A 624 -4.86 -20.19 44.31
C LYS A 624 -6.25 -20.69 43.90
N SER A 625 -7.18 -20.80 44.85
CA SER A 625 -8.43 -21.55 44.67
C SER A 625 -9.52 -20.78 43.90
N ASN A 626 -9.56 -19.45 44.08
CA ASN A 626 -10.51 -18.56 43.41
C ASN A 626 -9.81 -17.37 42.76
N ARG A 627 -8.59 -17.59 42.26
CA ARG A 627 -7.76 -16.52 41.71
C ARG A 627 -8.45 -15.87 40.51
N LYS A 628 -8.55 -14.55 40.54
CA LYS A 628 -8.86 -13.71 39.37
C LYS A 628 -7.56 -13.08 38.87
N PRO A 629 -7.45 -12.78 37.57
CA PRO A 629 -6.30 -12.02 37.07
C PRO A 629 -6.22 -10.65 37.77
N PHE A 630 -5.08 -9.99 37.62
CA PHE A 630 -4.82 -8.69 38.25
C PHE A 630 -4.35 -7.64 37.24
N VAL A 631 -4.71 -6.37 37.46
CA VAL A 631 -4.26 -5.24 36.64
C VAL A 631 -3.81 -4.11 37.56
N GLN A 632 -2.68 -3.50 37.26
CA GLN A 632 -2.14 -2.34 37.96
C GLN A 632 -1.64 -1.33 36.95
N LEU A 633 -2.10 -0.09 37.08
CA LEU A 633 -1.65 1.03 36.26
C LEU A 633 -0.50 1.76 36.97
N TYR A 634 0.55 2.09 36.22
CA TYR A 634 1.66 2.92 36.69
C TYR A 634 1.69 4.21 35.88
N ALA A 635 1.43 5.34 36.54
CA ALA A 635 1.36 6.65 35.91
C ALA A 635 2.33 7.62 36.59
N SER A 636 2.80 8.63 35.87
CA SER A 636 3.60 9.72 36.44
C SER A 636 3.27 11.02 35.75
N ASN A 637 3.35 12.14 36.48
CA ASN A 637 3.10 13.47 35.92
C ASN A 637 4.18 13.88 34.90
N ASN A 638 5.42 13.44 35.13
CA ASN A 638 6.58 13.80 34.32
C ASN A 638 7.26 12.56 33.72
N ILE A 639 7.95 12.76 32.60
CA ILE A 639 8.83 11.77 31.97
C ILE A 639 10.05 11.54 32.88
N GLY A 640 10.61 10.32 32.87
CA GLY A 640 11.84 10.02 33.62
C GLY A 640 11.65 9.81 35.12
N MET A 641 10.41 9.71 35.61
CA MET A 641 10.11 9.42 37.02
C MET A 641 10.37 7.95 37.44
N GLY A 642 10.87 7.10 36.52
CA GLY A 642 11.28 5.72 36.81
C GLY A 642 10.14 4.72 37.02
N LYS A 643 9.03 4.86 36.27
CA LYS A 643 7.91 3.89 36.25
C LYS A 643 8.39 2.45 35.99
N THR A 644 9.20 2.24 34.96
CA THR A 644 9.81 0.94 34.65
C THR A 644 10.61 0.38 35.83
N TRP A 645 11.41 1.21 36.51
CA TRP A 645 12.18 0.78 37.68
C TRP A 645 11.26 0.36 38.83
N LYS A 646 10.21 1.15 39.09
CA LYS A 646 9.24 0.85 40.15
C LYS A 646 8.52 -0.48 39.89
N ILE A 647 8.10 -0.73 38.65
CA ILE A 647 7.52 -2.01 38.22
C ILE A 647 8.51 -3.16 38.46
N GLN A 648 9.79 -2.98 38.11
CA GLN A 648 10.82 -3.99 38.33
C GLN A 648 11.03 -4.29 39.82
N ALA A 649 11.18 -3.25 40.64
CA ALA A 649 11.34 -3.37 42.08
C ALA A 649 10.14 -4.07 42.75
N ASP A 650 8.92 -3.75 42.29
CA ASP A 650 7.71 -4.42 42.77
C ASP A 650 7.74 -5.92 42.40
N ILE A 651 8.05 -6.27 41.14
CA ILE A 651 8.17 -7.68 40.70
C ILE A 651 9.25 -8.43 41.50
N GLU A 652 10.43 -7.83 41.69
CA GLU A 652 11.53 -8.42 42.46
C GLU A 652 11.14 -8.69 43.92
N LYS A 653 10.33 -7.80 44.51
CA LYS A 653 9.77 -8.02 45.84
C LYS A 653 8.86 -9.25 45.86
N TYR A 654 7.99 -9.40 44.86
CA TYR A 654 7.05 -10.53 44.80
C TYR A 654 7.71 -11.85 44.42
N GLN A 655 8.82 -11.82 43.68
CA GLN A 655 9.61 -13.02 43.37
C GLN A 655 10.18 -13.71 44.62
N LYS A 656 10.29 -12.98 45.75
CA LYS A 656 10.65 -13.57 47.05
C LYS A 656 9.53 -14.39 47.67
N GLU A 657 8.27 -14.14 47.30
CA GLU A 657 7.09 -14.79 47.86
C GLU A 657 6.53 -15.91 46.97
N CYS A 658 6.71 -15.81 45.65
CA CYS A 658 6.16 -16.76 44.70
C CYS A 658 6.98 -16.84 43.40
N LYS A 659 6.84 -17.95 42.67
CA LYS A 659 7.47 -18.11 41.36
C LYS A 659 6.74 -17.23 40.33
N ILE A 660 7.47 -16.27 39.77
CA ILE A 660 6.95 -15.34 38.77
C ILE A 660 7.76 -15.47 37.48
N GLU A 661 7.04 -15.61 36.39
CA GLU A 661 7.55 -15.38 35.05
C GLU A 661 7.20 -13.95 34.60
N LYS A 662 8.24 -13.17 34.29
CA LYS A 662 8.10 -11.80 33.85
C LYS A 662 8.19 -11.74 32.33
N ILE A 663 7.16 -11.20 31.70
CA ILE A 663 7.11 -10.92 30.26
C ILE A 663 7.04 -9.42 30.06
N TYR A 664 7.77 -8.92 29.08
CA TYR A 664 7.85 -7.50 28.83
C TYR A 664 7.48 -7.19 27.39
N VAL A 665 6.44 -6.36 27.22
CA VAL A 665 5.82 -6.02 25.94
C VAL A 665 5.96 -4.52 25.73
N ARG A 666 6.70 -4.11 24.69
CA ARG A 666 6.92 -2.71 24.33
C ARG A 666 6.02 -2.31 23.17
N PHE A 667 5.34 -1.19 23.30
CA PHE A 667 4.62 -0.51 22.23
C PHE A 667 5.32 0.81 21.94
N ASN A 668 6.32 0.79 21.06
CA ASN A 668 7.19 1.92 20.71
C ASN A 668 6.98 2.43 19.26
N SER A 669 5.84 2.11 18.67
CA SER A 669 5.46 2.49 17.32
C SER A 669 4.01 2.98 17.30
N SER A 670 3.68 3.83 16.32
CA SER A 670 2.30 4.24 16.05
C SER A 670 1.43 3.09 15.55
N VAL A 671 2.02 1.98 15.10
CA VAL A 671 1.29 0.78 14.64
C VAL A 671 1.68 -0.41 15.52
N ILE A 672 0.69 -1.17 15.97
CA ILE A 672 0.91 -2.40 16.75
C ILE A 672 1.40 -3.51 15.81
N ASP A 673 2.59 -4.04 16.08
CA ASP A 673 3.06 -5.29 15.48
C ASP A 673 2.34 -6.46 16.16
N TRP A 674 1.21 -6.87 15.58
CA TRP A 674 0.39 -7.97 16.11
C TRP A 674 1.16 -9.30 16.17
N LYS A 675 2.07 -9.57 15.23
CA LYS A 675 2.90 -10.78 15.26
C LYS A 675 3.76 -10.79 16.50
N TRP A 676 4.57 -9.75 16.64
CA TRP A 676 5.53 -9.65 17.72
C TRP A 676 4.80 -9.64 19.07
N THR A 677 3.70 -8.90 19.16
CA THR A 677 2.87 -8.83 20.36
C THR A 677 2.33 -10.21 20.75
N MET A 678 1.73 -10.96 19.82
CA MET A 678 1.20 -12.30 20.11
C MET A 678 2.30 -13.30 20.46
N ASN A 679 3.45 -13.24 19.78
CA ASN A 679 4.61 -14.07 20.09
C ASN A 679 5.13 -13.81 21.51
N THR A 680 5.23 -12.54 21.90
CA THR A 680 5.66 -12.14 23.24
C THR A 680 4.62 -12.52 24.29
N LEU A 681 3.32 -12.36 24.01
CA LEU A 681 2.26 -12.77 24.94
C LEU A 681 2.33 -14.27 25.27
N TRP A 682 2.65 -15.11 24.30
CA TRP A 682 2.82 -16.55 24.47
C TRP A 682 4.25 -16.98 24.91
N GLN A 683 5.13 -16.04 25.25
CA GLN A 683 6.54 -16.35 25.55
C GLN A 683 6.71 -17.34 26.72
N TYR A 684 5.83 -17.26 27.73
CA TYR A 684 5.84 -18.14 28.91
C TYR A 684 5.48 -19.59 28.60
N HIS A 685 4.78 -19.80 27.50
CA HIS A 685 4.22 -21.09 27.18
C HIS A 685 5.30 -22.05 26.66
N PRO A 686 5.24 -23.36 27.00
CA PRO A 686 6.20 -24.35 26.50
C PRO A 686 6.20 -24.45 24.98
N CYS A 687 5.02 -24.40 24.36
CA CYS A 687 4.88 -24.32 22.90
C CYS A 687 5.27 -22.94 22.35
N LYS A 688 6.30 -22.87 21.51
CA LYS A 688 6.74 -21.66 20.80
C LYS A 688 5.96 -21.45 19.50
N PHE A 689 5.83 -20.18 19.12
CA PHE A 689 4.93 -19.74 18.02
C PHE A 689 5.49 -20.07 16.63
N ASP A 690 6.78 -19.89 16.42
CA ASP A 690 7.41 -20.14 15.11
C ASP A 690 7.78 -21.62 14.88
N TYR A 691 7.35 -22.52 15.78
CA TYR A 691 7.68 -23.95 15.78
C TYR A 691 6.51 -24.77 15.25
N THR A 692 6.81 -25.83 14.49
CA THR A 692 5.78 -26.82 14.13
C THR A 692 5.27 -27.53 15.40
N LEU A 693 4.16 -28.25 15.29
CA LEU A 693 3.69 -29.11 16.40
C LEU A 693 4.75 -30.15 16.80
N GLU A 694 5.47 -30.72 15.83
CA GLU A 694 6.55 -31.67 16.06
C GLU A 694 7.73 -31.02 16.80
N ASP A 695 8.14 -29.83 16.37
CA ASP A 695 9.20 -29.06 17.05
C ASP A 695 8.82 -28.72 18.49
N ASN A 696 7.57 -28.33 18.70
CA ASN A 696 7.03 -28.03 20.03
C ASN A 696 6.98 -29.29 20.91
N MET A 697 6.57 -30.43 20.37
CA MET A 697 6.59 -31.70 21.08
C MET A 697 8.02 -32.09 21.48
N ASN A 698 8.97 -32.00 20.55
CA ASN A 698 10.39 -32.25 20.82
C ASN A 698 10.94 -31.30 21.91
N SER A 699 10.52 -30.04 21.91
CA SER A 699 10.89 -29.06 22.94
C SER A 699 10.29 -29.40 24.30
N ILE A 700 9.01 -29.79 24.36
CA ILE A 700 8.35 -30.24 25.59
C ILE A 700 9.06 -31.47 26.15
N GLN A 701 9.35 -32.45 25.29
CA GLN A 701 10.04 -33.68 25.67
C GLN A 701 11.43 -33.41 26.25
N LYS A 702 12.22 -32.53 25.62
CA LYS A 702 13.58 -32.17 26.10
C LYS A 702 13.56 -31.42 27.43
N ASN A 703 12.51 -30.65 27.70
CA ASN A 703 12.45 -29.75 28.85
C ASN A 703 11.55 -30.28 29.98
N LYS A 704 11.03 -31.51 29.86
CA LYS A 704 10.07 -32.10 30.81
C LYS A 704 10.60 -32.17 32.26
N ASP A 705 11.92 -32.30 32.43
CA ASP A 705 12.59 -32.33 33.74
C ASP A 705 12.97 -30.92 34.27
N GLN A 706 12.86 -29.87 33.46
CA GLN A 706 13.18 -28.47 33.82
C GLN A 706 11.93 -27.58 33.95
N ILE A 707 10.81 -27.99 33.34
CA ILE A 707 9.53 -27.29 33.40
C ILE A 707 8.76 -27.79 34.62
N ALA A 708 8.91 -27.09 35.75
CA ALA A 708 7.98 -27.26 36.87
C ALA A 708 6.55 -26.95 36.40
N PRO A 709 5.51 -27.62 36.94
CA PRO A 709 4.15 -27.51 36.42
C PRO A 709 3.65 -26.06 36.37
N PRO A 710 2.98 -25.65 35.27
CA PRO A 710 2.52 -24.28 35.05
C PRO A 710 1.53 -23.77 36.11
N GLU A 711 0.87 -24.67 36.85
CA GLU A 711 -0.16 -24.33 37.85
C GLU A 711 0.34 -23.49 39.03
N ASP A 712 1.65 -23.50 39.31
CA ASP A 712 2.25 -22.75 40.42
C ASP A 712 3.02 -21.49 39.99
N THR A 713 3.09 -21.20 38.68
CA THR A 713 3.82 -20.02 38.18
C THR A 713 2.85 -18.89 37.84
N LEU A 714 3.08 -17.72 38.43
CA LEU A 714 2.37 -16.49 38.07
C LEU A 714 3.05 -15.84 36.86
N VAL A 715 2.26 -15.33 35.92
CA VAL A 715 2.77 -14.63 34.74
C VAL A 715 2.47 -13.14 34.89
N ILE A 716 3.51 -12.32 34.96
CA ILE A 716 3.38 -10.86 35.04
C ILE A 716 3.83 -10.24 33.73
N TYR A 717 2.89 -9.60 33.03
CA TYR A 717 3.13 -8.80 31.85
C TYR A 717 3.39 -7.36 32.25
N HIS A 718 4.58 -6.84 31.94
CA HIS A 718 4.84 -5.41 31.93
C HIS A 718 4.57 -4.88 30.53
N LEU A 719 3.46 -4.16 30.38
CA LEU A 719 3.06 -3.48 29.14
C LEU A 719 3.61 -2.05 29.17
N ASP A 720 4.60 -1.79 28.33
CA ASP A 720 5.27 -0.49 28.21
C ASP A 720 4.71 0.28 27.02
N ILE A 721 3.87 1.28 27.30
CA ILE A 721 3.18 2.08 26.28
C ILE A 721 3.94 3.41 26.09
N SER A 722 4.52 3.58 24.90
CA SER A 722 5.26 4.80 24.54
C SER A 722 4.34 5.99 24.23
N SER A 723 4.92 7.19 24.20
CA SER A 723 4.29 8.44 23.76
C SER A 723 3.93 8.47 22.27
N CYS A 724 4.52 7.58 21.46
CA CYS A 724 4.33 7.55 20.00
C CYS A 724 3.19 6.63 19.53
N VAL A 725 2.50 5.91 20.44
CA VAL A 725 1.42 5.00 20.04
C VAL A 725 0.18 5.75 19.55
N ASN A 726 -0.53 5.19 18.57
CA ASN A 726 -1.77 5.78 18.05
C ASN A 726 -3.00 5.35 18.88
N ARG A 727 -4.20 5.76 18.45
CA ARG A 727 -5.46 5.42 19.12
C ARG A 727 -5.84 3.93 19.06
N ASP A 728 -5.25 3.12 18.19
CA ASP A 728 -5.55 1.69 18.08
C ASP A 728 -5.05 0.88 19.30
N ILE A 729 -4.16 1.47 20.12
CA ILE A 729 -3.82 0.88 21.44
C ILE A 729 -5.04 0.68 22.32
N ASN A 730 -6.08 1.51 22.15
CA ASN A 730 -7.32 1.36 22.91
C ASN A 730 -8.10 0.11 22.50
N ASP A 731 -8.10 -0.24 21.22
CA ASP A 731 -8.73 -1.48 20.75
C ASP A 731 -8.01 -2.68 21.36
N PHE A 732 -6.68 -2.68 21.35
CA PHE A 732 -5.86 -3.73 21.96
C PHE A 732 -6.13 -3.87 23.46
N LEU A 733 -6.07 -2.78 24.22
CA LEU A 733 -6.28 -2.81 25.66
C LEU A 733 -7.72 -3.20 26.02
N PHE A 734 -8.71 -2.79 25.23
CA PHE A 734 -10.09 -3.22 25.46
C PHE A 734 -10.27 -4.72 25.23
N GLN A 735 -9.68 -5.26 24.16
CA GLN A 735 -9.68 -6.70 23.88
C GLN A 735 -8.98 -7.48 25.01
N LEU A 736 -7.79 -7.04 25.41
CA LEU A 736 -7.00 -7.69 26.46
C LEU A 736 -7.68 -7.63 27.82
N LEU A 737 -8.16 -6.46 28.25
CA LEU A 737 -8.58 -6.25 29.63
C LEU A 737 -10.08 -6.51 29.85
N TYR A 738 -10.95 -6.06 28.94
CA TYR A 738 -12.39 -6.19 29.16
C TYR A 738 -12.98 -7.41 28.47
N LEU A 739 -12.48 -7.76 27.28
CA LEU A 739 -12.92 -8.98 26.59
C LEU A 739 -12.14 -10.22 27.04
N GLN A 740 -11.01 -10.03 27.74
CA GLN A 740 -10.07 -11.07 28.21
C GLN A 740 -9.58 -11.99 27.08
N HIS A 741 -9.61 -11.49 25.85
CA HIS A 741 -9.37 -12.29 24.66
C HIS A 741 -8.88 -11.41 23.51
N ILE A 742 -7.76 -11.79 22.90
CA ILE A 742 -7.21 -11.15 21.71
C ILE A 742 -7.31 -12.13 20.56
N ASP A 743 -7.92 -11.64 19.48
CA ASP A 743 -8.12 -12.37 18.25
C ASP A 743 -7.29 -11.78 17.12
N THR A 744 -6.50 -12.64 16.48
CA THR A 744 -5.69 -12.34 15.30
C THR A 744 -5.84 -13.47 14.29
N ASP A 745 -5.58 -13.19 13.02
CA ASP A 745 -5.78 -14.14 11.90
C ASP A 745 -5.08 -15.51 12.05
N CYS A 746 -4.12 -15.63 12.96
CA CYS A 746 -3.30 -16.83 13.14
C CYS A 746 -3.19 -17.28 14.59
N SER A 747 -3.73 -16.53 15.54
CA SER A 747 -3.58 -16.88 16.95
C SER A 747 -4.58 -16.18 17.85
N ILE A 748 -4.85 -16.87 18.94
CA ILE A 748 -5.71 -16.39 20.00
C ILE A 748 -4.90 -16.32 21.27
N PHE A 749 -5.18 -15.32 22.10
CA PHE A 749 -4.68 -15.23 23.47
C PHE A 749 -5.85 -14.99 24.40
N HIS A 750 -5.92 -15.73 25.50
CA HIS A 750 -6.93 -15.57 26.55
C HIS A 750 -6.25 -15.24 27.87
N VAL A 751 -6.87 -14.35 28.65
CA VAL A 751 -6.36 -13.97 29.97
C VAL A 751 -6.72 -15.04 31.00
N SER A 752 -5.71 -15.75 31.48
CA SER A 752 -5.85 -16.75 32.54
C SER A 752 -5.84 -16.13 33.94
N SER A 753 -6.38 -16.85 34.92
CA SER A 753 -6.45 -16.42 36.33
C SER A 753 -5.09 -16.17 36.99
N ASN A 754 -4.02 -16.81 36.53
CA ASN A 754 -2.66 -16.65 37.03
C ASN A 754 -1.88 -15.48 36.38
N MET A 755 -2.54 -14.65 35.57
CA MET A 755 -1.90 -13.55 34.86
C MET A 755 -2.13 -12.21 35.56
N ALA A 756 -1.10 -11.36 35.57
CA ALA A 756 -1.19 -9.97 35.95
C ALA A 756 -0.65 -9.04 34.86
N PHE A 757 -1.26 -7.86 34.70
CA PHE A 757 -0.85 -6.84 33.75
C PHE A 757 -0.46 -5.56 34.48
N PHE A 758 0.83 -5.24 34.46
CA PHE A 758 1.39 -3.99 34.95
C PHE A 758 1.58 -3.05 33.76
N ILE A 759 0.73 -2.04 33.68
CA ILE A 759 0.62 -1.17 32.50
C ILE A 759 1.30 0.15 32.81
N GLU A 760 2.41 0.41 32.13
CA GLU A 760 3.12 1.68 32.20
C GLU A 760 2.47 2.68 31.25
N ILE A 761 1.86 3.73 31.84
CA ILE A 761 1.14 4.77 31.12
C ILE A 761 2.11 5.91 30.77
N PRO A 762 2.18 6.34 29.50
CA PRO A 762 3.04 7.45 29.10
C PRO A 762 2.58 8.75 29.77
N SER A 763 3.54 9.58 30.16
CA SER A 763 3.25 10.88 30.81
C SER A 763 2.78 11.94 29.81
N GLN A 764 3.20 11.83 28.54
CA GLN A 764 2.91 12.74 27.42
C GLN A 764 2.86 11.91 26.11
N PHE A 765 2.20 12.40 25.05
CA PHE A 765 2.19 11.79 23.71
C PHE A 765 2.82 12.74 22.68
N ASP A 766 3.39 12.17 21.61
CA ASP A 766 4.13 12.92 20.58
C ASP A 766 3.22 13.64 19.58
N SER A 767 1.94 13.25 19.46
CA SER A 767 1.02 13.80 18.46
C SER A 767 -0.43 13.98 18.95
N SER A 768 -1.03 15.10 18.51
CA SER A 768 -2.42 15.57 18.62
C SER A 768 -2.81 16.44 19.83
N GLU A 769 -3.82 17.29 19.59
CA GLU A 769 -4.47 18.31 20.45
C GLU A 769 -5.14 17.76 21.74
N GLY A 770 -4.58 16.71 22.34
CA GLY A 770 -5.07 16.09 23.57
C GLY A 770 -3.92 15.72 24.49
N THR A 771 -4.18 15.67 25.79
CA THR A 771 -3.21 15.23 26.79
C THR A 771 -3.08 13.70 26.76
N ALA A 772 -1.98 13.15 27.31
CA ALA A 772 -1.83 11.70 27.50
C ALA A 772 -2.96 11.06 28.30
N ARG A 773 -3.63 11.87 29.12
CA ARG A 773 -4.84 11.48 29.82
C ARG A 773 -5.97 11.19 28.83
N ASP A 774 -6.16 11.95 27.75
CA ASP A 774 -7.34 11.81 26.89
C ASP A 774 -7.40 10.50 26.08
N ILE A 775 -6.26 9.95 25.65
CA ILE A 775 -6.22 8.73 24.83
C ILE A 775 -6.54 7.48 25.67
N LEU A 776 -5.89 7.29 26.81
CA LEU A 776 -6.12 6.12 27.67
C LEU A 776 -7.33 6.30 28.60
N TYR A 777 -7.70 7.53 29.01
CA TYR A 777 -8.96 7.79 29.73
C TYR A 777 -10.19 7.66 28.81
N THR A 778 -10.04 7.37 27.52
CA THR A 778 -11.16 6.87 26.69
C THR A 778 -11.64 5.50 27.19
N LEU A 779 -10.71 4.67 27.70
CA LEU A 779 -10.97 3.36 28.29
C LEU A 779 -11.15 3.41 29.81
N PHE A 780 -10.37 4.25 30.50
CA PHE A 780 -10.28 4.30 31.96
C PHE A 780 -10.77 5.61 32.61
N PRO A 781 -11.78 6.35 32.09
CA PRO A 781 -12.09 7.68 32.59
C PRO A 781 -12.50 7.71 34.08
N LYS A 782 -12.94 6.55 34.59
CA LYS A 782 -13.24 6.24 35.99
C LYS A 782 -12.94 4.77 36.27
N SER A 783 -11.82 4.22 35.77
CA SER A 783 -11.51 2.81 36.07
C SER A 783 -11.26 2.61 37.56
N ASN A 784 -11.78 1.52 38.09
CA ASN A 784 -11.53 1.04 39.43
C ASN A 784 -10.26 0.18 39.54
N PHE A 785 -9.48 0.07 38.45
CA PHE A 785 -8.14 -0.52 38.51
C PHE A 785 -7.23 0.25 39.48
N PRO A 786 -6.44 -0.46 40.31
CA PRO A 786 -5.40 0.16 41.12
C PRO A 786 -4.42 1.01 40.28
N ILE A 787 -4.08 2.21 40.78
CA ILE A 787 -3.11 3.12 40.15
C ILE A 787 -1.97 3.42 41.13
N VAL A 788 -0.72 3.17 40.70
CA VAL A 788 0.49 3.68 41.36
C VAL A 788 0.91 4.97 40.65
N THR A 789 0.82 6.10 41.36
CA THR A 789 1.38 7.37 40.88
C THR A 789 2.85 7.42 41.24
N VAL A 790 3.75 7.20 40.28
CA VAL A 790 5.19 7.21 40.47
C VAL A 790 5.69 8.65 40.55
N ASN A 791 6.38 8.95 41.64
CA ASN A 791 6.92 10.26 41.98
C ASN A 791 8.23 10.11 42.77
N GLU A 792 8.85 11.24 43.12
CA GLU A 792 10.11 11.28 43.85
C GLU A 792 10.04 10.63 45.24
N PHE A 793 8.86 10.57 45.87
CA PHE A 793 8.70 9.96 47.20
C PHE A 793 8.69 8.43 47.17
N ASN A 794 8.02 7.83 46.19
CA ASN A 794 7.91 6.36 46.08
C ASN A 794 8.90 5.73 45.10
N ASN A 795 9.65 6.56 44.39
CA ASN A 795 10.82 6.20 43.62
C ASN A 795 11.93 7.26 43.81
N PRO A 796 12.51 7.34 45.02
CA PRO A 796 13.61 8.26 45.26
C PRO A 796 14.82 7.86 44.41
N PHE A 797 15.58 8.86 43.95
CA PHE A 797 16.87 8.61 43.33
C PHE A 797 17.75 7.80 44.29
N GLN A 798 18.30 6.68 43.81
CA GLN A 798 19.23 5.84 44.56
C GLN A 798 20.56 5.77 43.80
N LEU A 799 21.64 6.19 44.46
CA LEU A 799 22.99 5.98 43.94
C LEU A 799 23.31 4.48 44.07
N SER A 800 23.29 3.74 42.95
CA SER A 800 23.51 2.29 42.99
C SER A 800 24.90 1.95 43.54
N SER A 801 24.98 1.11 44.58
CA SER A 801 26.21 0.63 45.23
C SER A 801 27.08 -0.29 44.35
N ASN A 802 26.69 -0.57 43.10
CA ASN A 802 27.37 -1.51 42.23
C ASN A 802 28.47 -0.84 41.40
N THR A 803 29.55 -0.39 42.05
CA THR A 803 30.80 -0.04 41.35
C THR A 803 32.01 -0.58 42.12
N PRO A 804 32.84 -1.49 41.57
CA PRO A 804 33.73 -2.35 42.38
C PRO A 804 35.04 -1.75 42.91
N ASP A 805 35.35 -0.46 42.75
CA ASP A 805 36.73 0.02 42.92
C ASP A 805 36.95 1.15 43.94
N ILE A 806 35.92 1.61 44.63
CA ILE A 806 36.08 2.55 45.74
C ILE A 806 35.61 1.80 46.98
N ASN A 807 36.51 1.54 47.93
CA ASN A 807 36.14 0.92 49.21
C ASN A 807 35.05 1.79 49.87
N PRO A 808 33.77 1.35 49.89
CA PRO A 808 32.66 2.17 50.37
C PRO A 808 32.77 2.48 51.87
N ASP A 809 33.63 1.73 52.58
CA ASP A 809 33.77 1.79 54.04
C ASP A 809 34.44 3.08 54.56
N ASN A 810 34.93 3.97 53.68
CA ASN A 810 35.61 5.22 54.06
C ASN A 810 34.89 6.51 53.63
N ILE A 811 33.70 6.42 53.02
CA ILE A 811 32.84 7.59 52.79
C ILE A 811 31.70 7.45 53.79
N GLU A 812 31.47 8.45 54.65
CA GLU A 812 30.25 8.47 55.48
C GLU A 812 29.06 8.22 54.57
N ASN A 813 28.24 7.20 54.88
CA ASN A 813 27.05 6.85 54.10
C ASN A 813 26.13 8.06 54.02
N LEU A 814 26.30 8.89 52.99
CA LEU A 814 25.39 9.98 52.69
C LEU A 814 24.01 9.37 52.50
N SER A 815 23.07 9.81 53.32
CA SER A 815 21.67 9.45 53.17
C SER A 815 21.14 9.94 51.81
N ASN A 816 20.12 9.28 51.28
CA ASN A 816 19.48 9.73 50.04
C ASN A 816 18.95 11.18 50.16
N ALA A 817 18.59 11.62 51.37
CA ALA A 817 18.20 13.01 51.65
C ALA A 817 19.38 13.95 51.45
N GLU A 818 20.55 13.66 52.04
CA GLU A 818 21.76 14.49 51.87
C GLU A 818 22.24 14.52 50.42
N ILE A 819 22.10 13.43 49.67
CA ILE A 819 22.43 13.39 48.23
C ILE A 819 21.45 14.26 47.43
N THR A 820 20.16 14.22 47.77
CA THR A 820 19.13 15.02 47.10
C THR A 820 19.33 16.50 47.42
N ASP A 821 19.53 16.85 48.70
CA ASP A 821 19.81 18.21 49.14
C ASP A 821 21.09 18.75 48.47
N PHE A 822 22.14 17.92 48.37
CA PHE A 822 23.36 18.29 47.65
C PHE A 822 23.11 18.54 46.16
N MET A 823 22.28 17.71 45.52
CA MET A 823 21.91 17.89 44.12
C MET A 823 21.11 19.16 43.89
N GLU A 824 20.11 19.41 44.72
CA GLU A 824 19.29 20.61 44.65
C GLU A 824 20.13 21.86 44.93
N SER A 825 21.03 21.85 45.93
CA SER A 825 21.84 23.01 46.28
C SER A 825 23.00 23.29 45.32
N SER A 826 23.63 22.24 44.78
CA SER A 826 24.88 22.37 44.01
C SER A 826 24.63 22.37 42.49
N PHE A 827 23.47 21.88 42.08
CA PHE A 827 23.07 21.66 40.69
C PHE A 827 21.63 22.10 40.40
N GLU A 828 21.21 23.26 40.94
CA GLU A 828 19.87 23.86 40.73
C GLU A 828 19.40 23.89 39.27
N SER A 829 20.32 24.00 38.30
CA SER A 829 20.01 24.02 36.87
C SER A 829 19.62 22.66 36.30
N ILE A 830 19.86 21.55 37.01
CA ILE A 830 19.53 20.20 36.57
C ILE A 830 18.12 19.89 37.07
N TRP A 831 17.22 19.62 36.13
CA TRP A 831 15.84 19.31 36.46
C TRP A 831 15.76 18.12 37.44
N PRO A 832 15.05 18.26 38.58
CA PRO A 832 14.99 17.24 39.62
C PRO A 832 14.12 16.08 39.16
N CYS A 833 14.71 15.15 38.41
CA CYS A 833 14.06 13.86 38.15
C CYS A 833 15.06 12.71 38.32
N PRO A 834 14.60 11.53 38.78
CA PRO A 834 15.47 10.39 39.04
C PRO A 834 16.32 9.99 37.82
N LEU A 835 15.75 10.06 36.61
CA LEU A 835 16.49 9.77 35.37
C LEU A 835 17.64 10.75 35.14
N ASN A 836 17.39 12.06 35.27
CA ASN A 836 18.41 13.08 35.05
C ASN A 836 19.53 12.97 36.07
N TYR A 837 19.19 12.79 37.35
CA TYR A 837 20.19 12.58 38.40
C TYR A 837 21.01 11.30 38.12
N THR A 838 20.35 10.21 37.72
CA THR A 838 21.05 8.96 37.37
C THR A 838 22.03 9.13 36.22
N ILE A 839 21.61 9.76 35.12
CA ILE A 839 22.49 9.94 33.96
C ILE A 839 23.62 10.93 34.30
N PHE A 840 23.31 12.01 35.03
CA PHE A 840 24.28 12.98 35.52
C PHE A 840 25.37 12.32 36.38
N PHE A 841 24.98 11.54 37.39
CA PHE A 841 25.95 10.84 38.24
C PHE A 841 26.73 9.76 37.49
N LYS A 842 26.10 9.01 36.57
CA LYS A 842 26.81 8.04 35.73
C LYS A 842 27.86 8.72 34.85
N PHE A 843 27.55 9.88 34.30
CA PHE A 843 28.51 10.67 33.54
C PHE A 843 29.68 11.13 34.42
N LEU A 844 29.39 11.79 35.54
CA LEU A 844 30.43 12.24 36.48
C LEU A 844 31.28 11.10 36.99
N PHE A 845 30.68 9.98 37.39
CA PHE A 845 31.39 8.79 37.83
C PHE A 845 32.34 8.27 36.76
N THR A 846 31.88 8.17 35.51
CA THR A 846 32.71 7.70 34.39
C THR A 846 33.94 8.61 34.21
N GLN A 847 33.73 9.92 34.21
CA GLN A 847 34.80 10.90 34.07
C GLN A 847 35.76 10.89 35.27
N PHE A 848 35.22 10.84 36.49
CA PHE A 848 36.02 10.80 37.73
C PHE A 848 36.77 9.48 37.90
N LYS A 849 36.24 8.35 37.41
CA LYS A 849 36.95 7.07 37.40
C LYS A 849 38.19 7.14 36.49
N ILE A 850 38.06 7.73 35.30
CA ILE A 850 39.18 7.93 34.38
C ILE A 850 40.21 8.89 35.00
N LEU A 851 39.75 9.98 35.60
CA LEU A 851 40.59 10.95 36.32
C LEU A 851 41.36 10.32 37.48
N ALA A 852 40.69 9.51 38.30
CA ALA A 852 41.31 8.85 39.44
C ALA A 852 42.37 7.83 39.02
N ASN A 853 42.18 7.18 37.87
CA ASN A 853 43.11 6.20 37.32
C ASN A 853 44.21 6.80 36.42
N SER A 854 44.12 8.09 36.09
CA SER A 854 45.12 8.76 35.25
C SER A 854 46.43 8.96 36.02
N ARG A 855 47.51 8.38 35.49
CA ARG A 855 48.88 8.55 36.03
C ARG A 855 49.37 10.00 35.90
N TYR A 856 48.88 10.74 34.91
CA TYR A 856 49.29 12.11 34.58
C TYR A 856 48.68 13.17 35.51
N LEU A 857 47.57 12.85 36.19
CA LEU A 857 46.84 13.77 37.08
C LEU A 857 47.04 13.45 38.57
N THR A 858 48.03 12.60 38.89
CA THR A 858 48.55 12.53 40.25
C THR A 858 49.11 13.91 40.59
N ASN A 859 48.67 14.50 41.71
CA ASN A 859 49.14 15.82 42.19
C ASN A 859 50.66 15.76 42.45
N ARG A 860 51.48 15.86 41.41
CA ARG A 860 52.94 16.01 41.51
C ARG A 860 53.24 17.50 41.56
N GLN A 861 54.01 17.91 42.57
CA GLN A 861 54.66 19.21 42.57
C GLN A 861 55.60 19.29 41.36
N VAL A 862 55.16 19.98 40.31
CA VAL A 862 56.02 20.36 39.19
C VAL A 862 56.28 21.85 39.35
N TYR A 863 57.52 22.19 39.76
CA TYR A 863 58.09 23.55 39.83
C TYR A 863 57.25 24.63 40.54
N ASN A 864 57.35 24.76 41.88
CA ASN A 864 56.97 25.94 42.70
C ASN A 864 55.65 26.69 42.38
N HIS A 865 54.73 26.09 41.63
CA HIS A 865 53.37 26.54 41.38
C HIS A 865 52.43 25.39 41.73
N HIS A 866 51.48 25.65 42.61
CA HIS A 866 50.40 24.72 42.93
C HIS A 866 49.42 24.64 41.75
N ILE A 867 49.80 23.97 40.66
CA ILE A 867 48.81 23.65 39.64
C ILE A 867 48.03 22.43 40.12
N GLN A 868 46.85 22.68 40.68
CA GLN A 868 45.91 21.66 41.11
C GLN A 868 45.15 21.13 39.89
N TYR A 869 45.85 20.53 38.92
CA TYR A 869 45.27 19.99 37.68
C TYR A 869 44.02 19.16 37.96
N LYS A 870 44.06 18.28 38.96
CA LYS A 870 42.90 17.48 39.38
C LYS A 870 41.68 18.33 39.77
N GLN A 871 41.87 19.48 40.44
CA GLN A 871 40.76 20.36 40.83
C GLN A 871 40.20 21.12 39.63
N GLU A 872 41.06 21.64 38.75
CA GLU A 872 40.62 22.34 37.54
C GLU A 872 39.92 21.38 36.57
N THR A 873 40.42 20.16 36.39
CA THR A 873 39.72 19.15 35.59
C THR A 873 38.41 18.71 36.24
N THR A 874 38.35 18.64 37.58
CA THR A 874 37.09 18.35 38.30
C THR A 874 36.05 19.44 38.08
N LYS A 875 36.44 20.71 38.17
CA LYS A 875 35.57 21.86 37.85
C LYS A 875 35.10 21.82 36.41
N CYS A 876 36.01 21.54 35.46
CA CYS A 876 35.72 21.44 34.04
C CYS A 876 34.69 20.33 33.74
N VAL A 877 34.94 19.10 34.22
CA VAL A 877 34.03 17.95 34.07
C VAL A 877 32.65 18.24 34.67
N THR A 878 32.63 18.90 35.84
CA THR A 878 31.38 19.29 36.50
C THR A 878 30.62 20.34 35.71
N ALA A 879 31.31 21.32 35.12
CA ALA A 879 30.72 22.33 34.26
C ALA A 879 30.16 21.73 32.95
N ILE A 880 30.90 20.80 32.33
CA ILE A 880 30.43 20.03 31.16
C ILE A 880 29.16 19.26 31.51
N ALA A 881 29.17 18.54 32.63
CA ALA A 881 28.01 17.79 33.08
C ALA A 881 26.80 18.71 33.32
N LYS A 882 26.99 19.85 34.01
CA LYS A 882 25.93 20.84 34.22
C LYS A 882 25.32 21.29 32.89
N GLU A 883 26.13 21.62 31.90
CA GLU A 883 25.63 22.10 30.61
C GLU A 883 24.93 21.00 29.81
N LEU A 884 25.49 19.78 29.79
CA LEU A 884 24.89 18.63 29.11
C LEU A 884 23.51 18.28 29.67
N PHE A 885 23.34 18.36 30.99
CA PHE A 885 22.15 17.83 31.68
C PHE A 885 21.15 18.93 32.13
N ALA A 886 21.51 20.21 32.04
CA ALA A 886 20.57 21.32 32.33
C ALA A 886 19.47 21.50 31.27
N ASN A 887 19.67 21.03 30.03
CA ASN A 887 18.80 21.35 28.88
C ASN A 887 18.10 20.14 28.21
N MET A 888 18.03 18.98 28.87
CA MET A 888 17.52 17.74 28.25
C MET A 888 16.04 17.75 27.80
N PHE A 889 15.26 18.80 28.10
CA PHE A 889 13.85 18.92 27.70
C PHE A 889 13.57 20.04 26.67
N ILE A 890 14.61 20.67 26.12
CA ILE A 890 14.45 21.57 24.97
C ILE A 890 14.27 20.71 23.71
N LYS A 891 13.31 21.07 22.84
CA LYS A 891 12.96 20.32 21.62
C LYS A 891 14.21 19.91 20.82
N GLU A 892 14.18 18.71 20.26
CA GLU A 892 15.30 18.06 19.53
C GLU A 892 15.96 18.97 18.47
N GLU A 893 15.19 19.86 17.82
CA GLU A 893 15.68 20.82 16.81
C GLU A 893 16.65 21.88 17.39
N GLU A 894 16.60 22.18 18.69
CA GLU A 894 17.48 23.17 19.33
C GLU A 894 18.69 22.54 20.04
N MET A 895 18.63 21.24 20.34
CA MET A 895 19.65 20.56 21.16
C MET A 895 20.99 20.39 20.41
N GLN A 896 20.95 20.03 19.11
CA GLN A 896 22.15 19.99 18.26
C GLN A 896 22.77 21.39 18.04
N PHE A 897 21.96 22.46 18.11
CA PHE A 897 22.43 23.83 17.88
C PHE A 897 22.98 24.50 19.15
N CYS A 898 22.49 24.13 20.33
CA CYS A 898 22.87 24.75 21.60
C CYS A 898 24.25 24.28 22.09
N LEU A 899 24.53 22.96 22.01
CA LEU A 899 25.84 22.40 22.36
C LEU A 899 26.94 23.00 21.49
N CYS A 900 26.78 23.02 20.17
CA CYS A 900 27.76 23.61 19.24
C CYS A 900 27.97 25.12 19.43
N ARG A 901 26.91 25.91 19.69
CA ARG A 901 27.04 27.37 19.90
C ARG A 901 27.75 27.73 21.20
N LYS A 902 27.57 26.96 22.27
CA LYS A 902 28.23 27.22 23.56
C LYS A 902 29.63 26.60 23.66
N LEU A 903 29.86 25.43 23.03
CA LEU A 903 31.20 24.86 22.82
C LEU A 903 32.12 25.84 22.06
N GLN A 904 31.58 26.63 21.13
CA GLN A 904 32.32 27.70 20.44
C GLN A 904 32.61 28.94 21.31
N ARG A 905 32.01 29.07 22.50
CA ARG A 905 32.08 30.25 23.37
C ARG A 905 32.75 30.01 24.73
N SER A 906 33.01 28.78 25.13
CA SER A 906 33.65 28.46 26.41
C SER A 906 35.17 28.48 26.29
N GLU A 907 35.84 29.17 27.22
CA GLU A 907 37.29 29.08 27.39
C GLU A 907 37.65 27.64 27.86
N SER A 908 38.45 26.94 27.04
CA SER A 908 39.22 25.72 27.37
C SER A 908 38.45 24.56 28.00
N LEU A 909 37.88 23.67 27.19
CA LEU A 909 37.31 22.40 27.64
C LEU A 909 38.36 21.27 27.52
N TYR A 910 38.70 20.64 28.65
CA TYR A 910 39.58 19.48 28.69
C TYR A 910 38.75 18.19 28.59
N LEU A 911 38.89 17.44 27.49
CA LEU A 911 38.35 16.10 27.35
C LEU A 911 39.50 15.10 27.52
N ILE A 912 39.40 14.22 28.52
CA ILE A 912 40.41 13.18 28.74
C ILE A 912 40.09 12.00 27.83
N ASN A 913 41.03 11.66 26.95
CA ASN A 913 40.88 10.50 26.07
C ASN A 913 40.92 9.19 26.90
N HIS A 914 40.36 8.10 26.37
CA HIS A 914 40.28 6.79 27.06
C HIS A 914 41.65 6.26 27.53
N ASP A 915 42.74 6.77 26.94
CA ASP A 915 44.12 6.37 27.22
C ASP A 915 44.81 7.26 28.28
N GLY A 916 44.09 8.24 28.85
CA GLY A 916 44.59 9.14 29.90
C GLY A 916 45.54 10.25 29.42
N ILE A 917 45.68 10.43 28.10
CA ILE A 917 46.44 11.52 27.49
C ILE A 917 45.46 12.68 27.19
N GLU A 918 45.78 13.87 27.69
CA GLU A 918 45.04 15.12 27.41
C GLU A 918 45.16 15.51 25.92
N ILE A 919 44.09 16.09 25.36
CA ILE A 919 44.14 16.94 24.16
C ILE A 919 43.83 18.37 24.59
#